data_AF-A0A9K3Q8B4-F1
#
_entry.id   AF-A0A9K3Q8B4-F1
#
_cell.length_a   1.000
_cell.length_b   1.000
_cell.length_c   1.000
_cell.angle_alpha   90.00
_cell.angle_beta   90.00
_cell.angle_gamma   90.00
#
_symmetry.space_group_name_H-M   'P 1'
#
loop_
_entity.id
_entity.type
_entity.pdbx_description
1 polymer ?
#
loop_
_entity_poly.entity_id
_entity_poly.type
_entity_poly.pdbx_seq_one_letter_code
_entity_poly.pdbx_strand_id
1 'polypeptide(L)'
;MNFTTAIKSIALLMASAVLAANAASIRGNNLRELRPITPENGQGKDKSNKKEITCTLFLKEILLEPEVPTGDPVKDFMNARTVTSWSCEVDDKEVNGIAYGIDNNKRKNFKRFLDLKGVDKKYLDEHANSGSSILRVKGANMKLEELEITKDATFVIEDVPESHRRLAPTSGTLKTKVIRVSGSNGAASPTATAAQLKEDIFDDASCLKSQFHACSKGALTITEGPIEEVTIATDPSGPADVTRGWMEGNATALVAKADYQLVLFCQPQTTGGWIAYAYINDWRSYYNHNWCRYVSAQLHEVGHNLGLAHAGEARVEYGDQTGMMGYSYSQDDQYMCFNAVNNYQLGWFPGQYADVMASTNMANQTFVLNGVESAGSIGAANGKKIAVRVRNVFLEDSNLCCSNNQYYTGWRTRDIYIGFNYDSGSGINRNSAEYKNRVTVHQKNSNNPSAYAQTWLLTALLKGQVYTFPNFDGLGQGHTLNIKFSDQVNEDAFVEITPFTHKHNVWKGNLSFTINDSYRDGLCCSHGQGSYAVKNAEGVILAQGAQFGASETKIIPNFGAVTTNSPITSAPTMTPTFPTNSPTIPAPTMAPTNHPTPVPSPSQTMTPTNHPTPIPTPSPTLAPTMTPTNHPTLIPTPSPTKLPTPSPTPEAPVLETTIFTNQDFEVNFGNVFISGGKDCARVLFSNRYCIRLRNNSNVQSSMFTTALSVAGYNALRLEFDYNSASTFLVEWKVHNGSWVVAAAVATAETGFVRTNVSFESWVGQGKPGSIELRIRSTTNKAVTYVDNVLFYGIA
;
A
#
# COMPACT_ATOMS: atom_id res chain seq x y z
N MET A 1 -5.02 7.73 -69.89
CA MET A 1 -6.18 7.64 -68.97
C MET A 1 -5.69 7.86 -67.55
N ASN A 2 -6.50 8.45 -66.67
CA ASN A 2 -5.95 9.27 -65.58
C ASN A 2 -5.61 8.50 -64.29
N PHE A 3 -4.43 8.83 -63.72
CA PHE A 3 -3.92 8.34 -62.43
C PHE A 3 -4.93 8.47 -61.28
N THR A 4 -5.74 9.53 -61.30
CA THR A 4 -6.81 9.82 -60.33
C THR A 4 -7.83 8.68 -60.21
N THR A 5 -8.03 7.90 -61.27
CA THR A 5 -8.94 6.74 -61.28
C THR A 5 -8.35 5.58 -60.50
N ALA A 6 -7.07 5.26 -60.72
CA ALA A 6 -6.37 4.19 -60.02
C ALA A 6 -6.28 4.48 -58.51
N ILE A 7 -5.99 5.72 -58.12
CA ILE A 7 -5.96 6.13 -56.71
C ILE A 7 -7.36 5.99 -56.06
N LYS A 8 -8.45 6.35 -56.76
CA LYS A 8 -9.82 6.11 -56.26
C LYS A 8 -10.16 4.63 -56.14
N SER A 9 -9.77 3.80 -57.10
CA SER A 9 -9.97 2.34 -57.01
C SER A 9 -9.19 1.70 -55.86
N ILE A 10 -7.95 2.12 -55.63
CA ILE A 10 -7.12 1.65 -54.50
C ILE A 10 -7.72 2.13 -53.17
N ALA A 11 -8.14 3.39 -53.07
CA ALA A 11 -8.80 3.91 -51.86
C ALA A 11 -10.12 3.19 -51.56
N LEU A 12 -10.91 2.85 -52.58
CA LEU A 12 -12.16 2.11 -52.40
C LEU A 12 -11.90 0.64 -52.01
N LEU A 13 -10.89 -0.01 -52.61
CA LEU A 13 -10.44 -1.35 -52.20
C LEU A 13 -9.91 -1.36 -50.76
N MET A 14 -9.13 -0.36 -50.35
CA MET A 14 -8.68 -0.19 -48.97
C MET A 14 -9.84 0.03 -48.00
N ALA A 15 -10.81 0.89 -48.34
CA ALA A 15 -11.99 1.12 -47.52
C ALA A 15 -12.86 -0.15 -47.38
N SER A 16 -13.07 -0.87 -48.47
CA SER A 16 -13.76 -2.17 -48.45
C SER A 16 -12.98 -3.23 -47.68
N ALA A 17 -11.65 -3.25 -47.76
CA ALA A 17 -10.81 -4.16 -46.98
C ALA A 17 -10.82 -3.83 -45.49
N VAL A 18 -10.87 -2.56 -45.09
CA VAL A 18 -11.00 -2.15 -43.68
C VAL A 18 -12.39 -2.46 -43.11
N LEU A 19 -13.47 -2.24 -43.88
CA LEU A 19 -14.80 -2.69 -43.45
C LEU A 19 -14.90 -4.22 -43.40
N ALA A 20 -14.29 -4.94 -44.35
CA ALA A 20 -14.25 -6.40 -44.34
C ALA A 20 -13.39 -6.95 -43.19
N ALA A 21 -12.26 -6.32 -42.85
CA ALA A 21 -11.43 -6.69 -41.71
C ALA A 21 -12.17 -6.46 -40.38
N ASN A 22 -12.87 -5.32 -40.23
CA ASN A 22 -13.68 -5.06 -39.04
C ASN A 22 -14.90 -5.99 -38.95
N ALA A 23 -15.51 -6.39 -40.07
CA ALA A 23 -16.59 -7.38 -40.09
C ALA A 23 -16.09 -8.82 -39.82
N ALA A 24 -14.90 -9.18 -40.29
CA ALA A 24 -14.29 -10.50 -40.08
C ALA A 24 -13.71 -10.66 -38.66
N SER A 25 -13.13 -9.59 -38.09
CA SER A 25 -12.68 -9.55 -36.68
C SER A 25 -13.83 -9.76 -35.68
N ILE A 26 -15.08 -9.49 -36.10
CA ILE A 26 -16.31 -9.76 -35.34
C ILE A 26 -16.83 -11.20 -35.54
N ARG A 27 -16.24 -12.01 -36.44
CA ARG A 27 -16.64 -13.40 -36.71
C ARG A 27 -15.46 -14.37 -36.90
N GLY A 28 -14.86 -14.73 -35.77
CA GLY A 28 -14.18 -16.03 -35.61
C GLY A 28 -12.66 -15.98 -35.56
N ASN A 29 -12.11 -15.89 -34.34
CA ASN A 29 -11.17 -16.91 -33.83
C ASN A 29 -10.85 -16.68 -32.33
N ASN A 30 -11.76 -17.12 -31.46
CA ASN A 30 -11.41 -17.66 -30.12
C ASN A 30 -12.52 -18.51 -29.48
N LEU A 31 -13.44 -19.06 -30.30
CA LEU A 31 -14.37 -20.09 -29.83
C LEU A 31 -13.63 -21.43 -29.66
N ARG A 32 -13.00 -21.62 -28.49
CA ARG A 32 -12.78 -22.97 -27.97
C ARG A 32 -14.13 -23.54 -27.54
N GLU A 33 -14.84 -24.18 -28.47
CA GLU A 33 -15.87 -25.16 -28.11
C GLU A 33 -15.21 -26.30 -27.31
N LEU A 34 -15.21 -26.20 -25.98
CA LEU A 34 -14.88 -27.33 -25.12
C LEU A 34 -16.07 -28.29 -25.15
N ARG A 35 -15.98 -29.30 -26.03
CA ARG A 35 -17.01 -30.34 -26.17
C ARG A 35 -16.96 -31.35 -25.01
N PRO A 36 -18.11 -31.96 -24.67
CA PRO A 36 -18.26 -32.70 -23.42
C PRO A 36 -17.65 -34.11 -23.46
N ILE A 37 -17.64 -34.74 -22.28
CA ILE A 37 -17.37 -36.17 -22.10
C ILE A 37 -18.35 -36.99 -22.97
N THR A 38 -17.85 -38.04 -23.63
CA THR A 38 -18.60 -38.85 -24.61
C THR A 38 -19.79 -39.61 -23.99
N PRO A 39 -20.90 -39.78 -24.72
CA PRO A 39 -22.06 -40.52 -24.25
C PRO A 39 -21.88 -42.05 -24.39
N GLU A 40 -22.27 -42.80 -23.37
CA GLU A 40 -22.71 -44.19 -23.54
C GLU A 40 -24.20 -44.24 -23.91
N ASN A 41 -24.62 -45.33 -24.56
CA ASN A 41 -25.93 -45.42 -25.22
C ASN A 41 -27.09 -45.57 -24.21
N GLY A 42 -27.83 -44.49 -23.96
CA GLY A 42 -29.13 -44.51 -23.25
C GLY A 42 -30.21 -43.75 -24.02
N GLN A 43 -31.25 -44.45 -24.50
CA GLN A 43 -32.38 -43.81 -25.19
C GLN A 43 -33.34 -43.12 -24.20
N GLY A 44 -32.98 -41.91 -23.76
CA GLY A 44 -33.85 -41.03 -22.96
C GLY A 44 -34.42 -39.88 -23.80
N LYS A 45 -35.74 -39.88 -24.04
CA LYS A 45 -36.44 -38.71 -24.61
C LYS A 45 -36.77 -37.73 -23.49
N ASP A 46 -35.88 -36.78 -23.19
CA ASP A 46 -36.30 -35.55 -22.51
C ASP A 46 -36.59 -34.43 -23.52
N LYS A 47 -37.70 -33.73 -23.30
CA LYS A 47 -38.14 -32.53 -24.05
C LYS A 47 -38.17 -31.31 -23.14
N SER A 48 -37.16 -31.13 -22.31
CA SER A 48 -37.01 -29.91 -21.52
C SER A 48 -36.49 -28.76 -22.39
N ASN A 49 -37.43 -27.93 -22.87
CA ASN A 49 -37.14 -26.66 -23.55
C ASN A 49 -36.60 -25.63 -22.52
N LYS A 50 -35.40 -25.89 -21.98
CA LYS A 50 -34.75 -25.01 -20.99
C LYS A 50 -34.37 -23.69 -21.65
N LYS A 51 -35.05 -22.62 -21.24
CA LYS A 51 -34.87 -21.25 -21.74
C LYS A 51 -33.41 -20.79 -21.55
N GLU A 52 -32.92 -19.93 -22.45
CA GLU A 52 -31.69 -19.16 -22.21
C GLU A 52 -31.96 -18.12 -21.11
N ILE A 53 -31.17 -18.16 -20.05
CA ILE A 53 -31.16 -17.15 -18.98
C ILE A 53 -30.01 -16.19 -19.27
N THR A 54 -30.26 -14.89 -19.12
CA THR A 54 -29.25 -13.82 -19.24
C THR A 54 -29.24 -12.99 -17.96
N CYS A 55 -28.08 -12.76 -17.36
CA CYS A 55 -27.93 -11.91 -16.18
C CYS A 55 -26.58 -11.17 -16.16
N THR A 56 -26.53 -10.06 -15.43
CA THR A 56 -25.28 -9.33 -15.17
C THR A 56 -24.51 -10.03 -14.05
N LEU A 57 -23.21 -10.23 -14.24
CA LEU A 57 -22.33 -10.78 -13.21
C LEU A 57 -21.85 -9.67 -12.27
N PHE A 58 -22.04 -9.87 -10.97
CA PHE A 58 -21.44 -9.03 -9.94
C PHE A 58 -20.65 -9.88 -8.95
N LEU A 59 -19.45 -9.44 -8.62
CA LEU A 59 -18.73 -9.90 -7.45
C LEU A 59 -19.34 -9.20 -6.23
N LYS A 60 -19.83 -9.99 -5.28
CA LYS A 60 -20.30 -9.52 -3.98
C LYS A 60 -19.17 -9.69 -2.98
N GLU A 61 -18.83 -8.62 -2.29
CA GLU A 61 -18.01 -8.62 -1.08
C GLU A 61 -18.95 -8.78 0.13
N ILE A 62 -18.56 -9.50 1.19
CA ILE A 62 -19.39 -9.64 2.39
C ILE A 62 -18.51 -9.63 3.64
N LEU A 63 -18.74 -8.64 4.51
CA LEU A 63 -18.25 -8.62 5.90
C LEU A 63 -19.18 -9.42 6.81
N LEU A 64 -18.80 -10.67 7.12
CA LEU A 64 -19.47 -11.49 8.13
C LEU A 64 -18.85 -11.27 9.52
N GLU A 65 -19.69 -11.33 10.56
CA GLU A 65 -19.24 -11.43 11.96
C GLU A 65 -18.24 -12.60 12.17
N PRO A 66 -17.36 -12.53 13.18
CA PRO A 66 -16.46 -13.62 13.51
C PRO A 66 -17.24 -14.84 14.03
N GLU A 67 -16.74 -16.06 13.79
CA GLU A 67 -17.35 -17.30 14.33
C GLU A 67 -17.41 -17.33 15.88
N VAL A 68 -16.59 -16.52 16.55
CA VAL A 68 -16.61 -16.31 18.00
C VAL A 68 -16.50 -14.82 18.29
N PRO A 69 -17.60 -14.12 18.59
CA PRO A 69 -17.56 -12.74 19.05
C PRO A 69 -16.77 -12.62 20.35
N THR A 70 -15.80 -11.71 20.36
CA THR A 70 -14.96 -11.40 21.51
C THR A 70 -15.57 -10.32 22.40
N GLY A 71 -16.60 -9.60 21.91
CA GLY A 71 -17.24 -8.49 22.62
C GLY A 71 -16.46 -7.17 22.47
N ASP A 72 -15.47 -7.14 21.59
CA ASP A 72 -14.65 -5.99 21.24
C ASP A 72 -14.82 -5.75 19.73
N PRO A 73 -15.58 -4.70 19.31
CA PRO A 73 -15.90 -4.48 17.89
C PRO A 73 -14.68 -4.36 16.97
N VAL A 74 -13.53 -3.93 17.48
CA VAL A 74 -12.27 -3.81 16.72
C VAL A 74 -11.67 -5.19 16.46
N LYS A 75 -11.70 -6.07 17.47
CA LYS A 75 -11.25 -7.47 17.32
C LYS A 75 -12.26 -8.29 16.51
N ASP A 76 -13.54 -8.00 16.64
CA ASP A 76 -14.59 -8.73 15.93
C ASP A 76 -14.59 -8.37 14.44
N PHE A 77 -14.30 -7.11 14.07
CA PHE A 77 -13.98 -6.74 12.69
C PHE A 77 -12.70 -7.41 12.15
N MET A 78 -11.61 -7.46 12.93
CA MET A 78 -10.36 -8.10 12.49
C MET A 78 -10.44 -9.63 12.38
N ASN A 79 -11.43 -10.26 13.02
CA ASN A 79 -11.73 -11.69 12.89
C ASN A 79 -12.94 -11.97 11.96
N ALA A 80 -13.48 -10.92 11.30
CA ALA A 80 -14.56 -11.04 10.34
C ALA A 80 -14.17 -11.97 9.18
N ARG A 81 -15.13 -12.77 8.68
CA ARG A 81 -14.90 -13.57 7.48
C ARG A 81 -15.39 -12.83 6.24
N THR A 82 -14.43 -12.44 5.39
CA THR A 82 -14.69 -12.08 4.00
C THR A 82 -15.15 -13.31 3.23
N VAL A 83 -16.32 -13.22 2.60
CA VAL A 83 -16.78 -14.20 1.61
C VAL A 83 -17.05 -13.45 0.31
N THR A 84 -16.17 -13.60 -0.68
CA THR A 84 -16.47 -13.15 -2.04
C THR A 84 -17.24 -14.21 -2.81
N SER A 85 -18.42 -13.85 -3.30
CA SER A 85 -19.25 -14.72 -4.15
C SER A 85 -19.61 -14.01 -5.46
N TRP A 86 -19.70 -14.77 -6.54
CA TRP A 86 -20.26 -14.26 -7.79
C TRP A 86 -21.78 -14.44 -7.76
N SER A 87 -22.50 -13.33 -7.92
CA SER A 87 -23.96 -13.28 -8.02
C SER A 87 -24.39 -12.86 -9.44
N CYS A 88 -25.59 -13.29 -9.80
CA CYS A 88 -26.24 -13.11 -11.10
C CYS A 88 -27.46 -12.20 -10.91
N GLU A 89 -27.41 -10.94 -11.37
CA GLU A 89 -28.54 -10.00 -11.33
C GLU A 89 -29.44 -10.24 -12.56
N VAL A 90 -30.63 -10.79 -12.34
CA VAL A 90 -31.62 -11.03 -13.42
C VAL A 90 -32.51 -9.79 -13.65
N ASP A 91 -32.91 -9.58 -14.91
CA ASP A 91 -33.86 -8.53 -15.29
C ASP A 91 -35.30 -8.90 -14.93
N ASP A 92 -36.14 -7.90 -14.66
CA ASP A 92 -37.51 -8.08 -14.20
C ASP A 92 -38.38 -8.84 -15.23
N LYS A 93 -38.01 -8.80 -16.52
CA LYS A 93 -38.64 -9.59 -17.60
C LYS A 93 -38.34 -11.08 -17.51
N GLU A 94 -37.13 -11.45 -17.09
CA GLU A 94 -36.74 -12.84 -16.88
C GLU A 94 -37.41 -13.41 -15.61
N VAL A 95 -37.42 -12.63 -14.52
CA VAL A 95 -38.15 -12.97 -13.29
C VAL A 95 -39.63 -13.23 -13.59
N ASN A 96 -40.32 -12.28 -14.24
CA ASN A 96 -41.75 -12.43 -14.56
C ASN A 96 -42.02 -13.55 -15.58
N GLY A 97 -41.13 -13.75 -16.56
CA GLY A 97 -41.26 -14.79 -17.58
C GLY A 97 -41.05 -16.22 -17.05
N ILE A 98 -40.22 -16.40 -16.01
CA ILE A 98 -39.90 -17.72 -15.45
C ILE A 98 -40.71 -18.02 -14.18
N ALA A 99 -41.22 -17.01 -13.47
CA ALA A 99 -42.14 -17.18 -12.34
C ALA A 99 -43.51 -17.81 -12.73
N TYR A 100 -43.76 -18.08 -14.01
CA TYR A 100 -44.91 -18.83 -14.56
C TYR A 100 -44.86 -20.33 -14.16
N GLY A 101 -45.04 -20.60 -12.87
CA GLY A 101 -44.96 -21.92 -12.24
C GLY A 101 -44.65 -21.86 -10.74
N ILE A 102 -44.15 -20.71 -10.26
CA ILE A 102 -43.93 -20.43 -8.83
C ILE A 102 -45.21 -19.83 -8.24
N ASP A 103 -45.68 -20.42 -7.13
CA ASP A 103 -46.78 -19.93 -6.28
C ASP A 103 -46.65 -18.42 -5.97
N ASN A 104 -47.75 -17.68 -6.06
CA ASN A 104 -47.81 -16.24 -5.77
C ASN A 104 -47.28 -15.86 -4.38
N ASN A 105 -47.37 -16.74 -3.38
CA ASN A 105 -46.74 -16.50 -2.08
C ASN A 105 -45.21 -16.70 -2.11
N LYS A 106 -44.70 -17.63 -2.93
CA LYS A 106 -43.26 -17.85 -3.12
C LYS A 106 -42.63 -16.81 -4.05
N ARG A 107 -43.37 -16.25 -5.00
CA ARG A 107 -42.92 -15.13 -5.86
C ARG A 107 -42.44 -13.92 -5.05
N LYS A 108 -43.07 -13.65 -3.90
CA LYS A 108 -42.68 -12.55 -2.98
C LYS A 108 -41.28 -12.70 -2.37
N ASN A 109 -40.70 -13.90 -2.42
CA ASN A 109 -39.43 -14.22 -1.79
C ASN A 109 -38.29 -14.44 -2.82
N PHE A 110 -38.56 -14.21 -4.12
CA PHE A 110 -37.58 -14.46 -5.18
C PHE A 110 -36.50 -13.35 -5.20
N LYS A 111 -35.23 -13.72 -5.03
CA LYS A 111 -34.12 -12.75 -5.01
C LYS A 111 -33.76 -12.28 -6.43
N ARG A 112 -33.55 -10.97 -6.61
CA ARG A 112 -33.06 -10.39 -7.88
C ARG A 112 -31.60 -10.78 -8.17
N PHE A 113 -30.81 -10.90 -7.10
CA PHE A 113 -29.46 -11.46 -7.13
C PHE A 113 -29.53 -12.93 -6.76
N LEU A 114 -29.05 -13.79 -7.66
CA LEU A 114 -28.97 -15.22 -7.46
C LEU A 114 -27.51 -15.63 -7.28
N ASP A 115 -27.23 -16.42 -6.25
CA ASP A 115 -25.91 -17.01 -6.04
C ASP A 115 -25.57 -18.00 -7.16
N LEU A 116 -24.40 -17.86 -7.78
CA LEU A 116 -23.97 -18.78 -8.83
C LEU A 116 -23.37 -20.05 -8.22
N LYS A 117 -23.91 -21.21 -8.63
CA LYS A 117 -23.40 -22.54 -8.29
C LYS A 117 -23.10 -23.33 -9.57
N GLY A 118 -22.15 -24.26 -9.51
CA GLY A 118 -21.80 -25.13 -10.65
C GLY A 118 -20.74 -24.57 -11.63
N VAL A 119 -20.29 -23.32 -11.44
CA VAL A 119 -19.10 -22.77 -12.11
C VAL A 119 -17.97 -22.64 -11.08
N ASP A 120 -16.74 -22.87 -11.52
CA ASP A 120 -15.55 -22.65 -10.70
C ASP A 120 -15.30 -21.15 -10.45
N LYS A 121 -15.04 -20.76 -9.19
CA LYS A 121 -14.84 -19.35 -8.83
C LYS A 121 -13.61 -18.75 -9.52
N LYS A 122 -12.50 -19.50 -9.60
CA LYS A 122 -11.27 -19.01 -10.21
C LYS A 122 -11.48 -18.77 -11.71
N TYR A 123 -12.25 -19.61 -12.40
CA TYR A 123 -12.65 -19.33 -13.78
C TYR A 123 -13.40 -18.00 -13.91
N LEU A 124 -14.36 -17.70 -13.02
CA LEU A 124 -15.06 -16.42 -13.00
C LEU A 124 -14.11 -15.25 -12.67
N ASP A 125 -13.23 -15.40 -11.68
CA ASP A 125 -12.22 -14.40 -11.31
C ASP A 125 -11.22 -14.10 -12.44
N GLU A 126 -11.00 -15.05 -13.37
CA GLU A 126 -10.14 -14.89 -14.55
C GLU A 126 -10.88 -14.39 -15.82
N HIS A 127 -12.22 -14.50 -15.90
CA HIS A 127 -12.99 -14.28 -17.14
C HIS A 127 -14.21 -13.34 -17.01
N ALA A 128 -14.52 -12.82 -15.82
CA ALA A 128 -15.64 -11.91 -15.58
C ALA A 128 -15.21 -10.60 -14.89
N ASN A 129 -15.80 -9.50 -15.34
CA ASN A 129 -15.64 -8.16 -14.78
C ASN A 129 -16.93 -7.78 -14.04
N SER A 130 -16.86 -7.50 -12.73
CA SER A 130 -18.04 -7.16 -11.93
C SER A 130 -18.80 -5.96 -12.51
N GLY A 131 -20.14 -6.07 -12.58
CA GLY A 131 -21.07 -5.09 -13.16
C GLY A 131 -20.93 -4.87 -14.68
N SER A 132 -19.92 -5.48 -15.31
CA SER A 132 -19.48 -5.21 -16.68
C SER A 132 -19.45 -6.42 -17.59
N SER A 133 -19.63 -7.64 -17.08
CA SER A 133 -19.87 -8.85 -17.88
C SER A 133 -21.30 -9.40 -17.68
N ILE A 134 -21.84 -10.01 -18.73
CA ILE A 134 -23.08 -10.77 -18.75
C ILE A 134 -22.78 -12.26 -18.84
N LEU A 135 -23.52 -13.06 -18.08
CA LEU A 135 -23.63 -14.50 -18.24
C LEU A 135 -24.86 -14.83 -19.07
N ARG A 136 -24.67 -15.57 -20.17
CA ARG A 136 -25.74 -16.27 -20.90
C ARG A 136 -25.63 -17.76 -20.60
N VAL A 137 -26.71 -18.42 -20.20
CA VAL A 137 -26.71 -19.87 -19.95
C VAL A 137 -27.98 -20.57 -20.43
N LYS A 138 -27.80 -21.73 -21.07
CA LYS A 138 -28.87 -22.70 -21.39
C LYS A 138 -28.62 -23.96 -20.57
N GLY A 139 -29.68 -24.55 -20.01
CA GLY A 139 -29.58 -25.80 -19.26
C GLY A 139 -29.53 -25.66 -17.72
N ALA A 140 -29.25 -24.46 -17.21
CA ALA A 140 -29.21 -24.19 -15.77
C ALA A 140 -30.56 -24.44 -15.06
N ASN A 141 -30.49 -24.72 -13.76
CA ASN A 141 -31.63 -24.83 -12.85
C ASN A 141 -31.68 -23.54 -12.00
N MET A 142 -32.79 -22.79 -12.07
CA MET A 142 -32.97 -21.57 -11.28
C MET A 142 -33.84 -21.85 -10.05
N LYS A 143 -33.38 -21.41 -8.88
CA LYS A 143 -34.08 -21.55 -7.58
C LYS A 143 -34.50 -20.16 -7.08
N LEU A 144 -35.00 -20.10 -5.84
CA LEU A 144 -35.42 -18.85 -5.20
C LEU A 144 -34.26 -17.87 -4.93
N GLU A 145 -33.06 -18.42 -4.72
CA GLU A 145 -31.86 -17.69 -4.28
C GLU A 145 -30.59 -18.06 -5.04
N GLU A 146 -30.63 -19.08 -5.91
CA GLU A 146 -29.47 -19.64 -6.61
C GLU A 146 -29.74 -19.79 -8.11
N LEU A 147 -28.69 -19.63 -8.93
CA LEU A 147 -28.65 -20.12 -10.30
C LEU A 147 -27.59 -21.22 -10.40
N GLU A 148 -28.04 -22.45 -10.57
CA GLU A 148 -27.21 -23.65 -10.63
C GLU A 148 -26.93 -24.03 -12.09
N ILE A 149 -25.71 -23.79 -12.56
CA ILE A 149 -25.26 -24.23 -13.87
C ILE A 149 -24.99 -25.74 -13.80
N THR A 150 -25.86 -26.51 -14.45
CA THR A 150 -25.79 -27.98 -14.47
C THR A 150 -24.64 -28.47 -15.34
N LYS A 151 -24.18 -29.71 -15.16
CA LYS A 151 -23.08 -30.31 -15.95
C LYS A 151 -23.35 -30.30 -17.46
N ASP A 152 -24.62 -30.35 -17.86
CA ASP A 152 -25.07 -30.39 -19.25
C ASP A 152 -25.42 -28.99 -19.80
N ALA A 153 -25.20 -27.93 -19.01
CA ALA A 153 -25.49 -26.56 -19.40
C ALA A 153 -24.37 -25.96 -20.26
N THR A 154 -24.76 -25.21 -21.30
CA THR A 154 -23.85 -24.41 -22.11
C THR A 154 -23.95 -22.95 -21.68
N PHE A 155 -22.84 -22.31 -21.35
CA PHE A 155 -22.81 -20.89 -20.98
C PHE A 155 -21.70 -20.12 -21.70
N VAL A 156 -21.88 -18.80 -21.77
CA VAL A 156 -20.93 -17.82 -22.31
C VAL A 156 -20.89 -16.63 -21.36
N ILE A 157 -19.70 -16.07 -21.16
CA ILE A 157 -19.49 -14.80 -20.47
C ILE A 157 -19.03 -13.79 -21.52
N GLU A 158 -19.69 -12.63 -21.58
CA GLU A 158 -19.38 -11.55 -22.54
C GLU A 158 -19.36 -10.18 -21.83
N ASP A 159 -18.40 -9.32 -22.15
CA ASP A 159 -18.37 -7.95 -21.62
C ASP A 159 -19.45 -7.08 -22.28
N VAL A 160 -20.21 -6.35 -21.46
CA VAL A 160 -21.31 -5.52 -21.92
C VAL A 160 -20.78 -4.20 -22.49
N PRO A 161 -21.29 -3.72 -23.64
CA PRO A 161 -21.09 -2.35 -24.09
C PRO A 161 -21.46 -1.33 -23.02
N GLU A 162 -20.67 -0.26 -22.95
CA GLU A 162 -20.69 0.75 -21.87
C GLU A 162 -22.06 1.39 -21.64
N SER A 163 -22.85 1.54 -22.72
CA SER A 163 -24.22 2.06 -22.73
C SER A 163 -25.24 1.27 -21.89
N HIS A 164 -24.92 0.07 -21.42
CA HIS A 164 -25.82 -0.80 -20.64
C HIS A 164 -25.39 -0.99 -19.17
N ARG A 165 -24.25 -0.45 -18.74
CA ARG A 165 -23.58 -0.93 -17.51
C ARG A 165 -24.21 -0.46 -16.18
N ARG A 166 -24.15 -1.35 -15.18
CA ARG A 166 -24.61 -1.20 -13.78
C ARG A 166 -24.05 -0.01 -12.97
N LEU A 167 -22.92 0.55 -13.38
CA LEU A 167 -21.88 1.09 -12.48
C LEU A 167 -22.14 2.51 -11.95
N ALA A 168 -21.47 2.87 -10.85
CA ALA A 168 -21.12 4.25 -10.49
C ALA A 168 -19.85 4.72 -11.24
N PRO A 169 -19.78 5.94 -11.77
CA PRO A 169 -18.58 6.47 -12.41
C PRO A 169 -17.51 6.90 -11.38
N THR A 170 -16.23 6.65 -11.68
CA THR A 170 -15.09 7.00 -10.81
C THR A 170 -14.78 8.50 -10.74
N SER A 171 -15.38 9.33 -11.61
CA SER A 171 -15.14 10.77 -11.70
C SER A 171 -16.40 11.52 -12.17
N GLY A 172 -16.41 12.84 -12.03
CA GLY A 172 -17.55 13.71 -12.34
C GLY A 172 -18.49 13.89 -11.15
N THR A 173 -19.79 13.80 -11.40
CA THR A 173 -20.83 14.07 -10.39
C THR A 173 -21.67 12.84 -10.11
N LEU A 174 -21.72 12.42 -8.84
CA LEU A 174 -22.63 11.37 -8.36
C LEU A 174 -23.89 12.02 -7.78
N LYS A 175 -25.04 11.77 -8.40
CA LYS A 175 -26.34 12.00 -7.75
C LYS A 175 -26.60 10.88 -6.76
N THR A 176 -26.67 11.21 -5.47
CA THR A 176 -26.90 10.25 -4.40
C THR A 176 -28.37 10.21 -4.00
N LYS A 177 -28.90 9.03 -3.66
CA LYS A 177 -30.12 8.85 -2.87
C LYS A 177 -29.79 8.07 -1.61
N VAL A 178 -30.34 8.46 -0.46
CA VAL A 178 -30.22 7.68 0.78
C VAL A 178 -31.56 7.01 1.04
N ILE A 179 -31.55 5.73 1.36
CA ILE A 179 -32.74 4.97 1.73
C ILE A 179 -32.57 4.54 3.19
N ARG A 180 -33.41 5.07 4.07
CA ARG A 180 -33.47 4.68 5.48
C ARG A 180 -34.59 3.65 5.62
N VAL A 181 -34.23 2.39 5.81
CA VAL A 181 -35.19 1.29 5.80
C VAL A 181 -35.60 0.92 7.23
N SER A 182 -36.85 1.19 7.58
CA SER A 182 -37.41 0.99 8.92
C SER A 182 -38.29 -0.26 8.97
N GLY A 183 -38.15 -1.03 10.05
CA GLY A 183 -38.92 -2.23 10.33
C GLY A 183 -40.43 -2.02 10.46
N SER A 184 -41.18 -3.12 10.56
CA SER A 184 -42.65 -3.04 10.61
C SER A 184 -43.12 -2.28 11.86
N ASN A 185 -44.05 -1.33 11.67
CA ASN A 185 -44.49 -0.36 12.69
C ASN A 185 -43.35 0.48 13.32
N GLY A 186 -42.18 0.57 12.68
CA GLY A 186 -41.02 1.35 13.16
C GLY A 186 -40.26 0.75 14.33
N ALA A 187 -40.67 -0.41 14.86
CA ALA A 187 -40.07 -1.02 16.05
C ALA A 187 -38.61 -1.46 15.86
N ALA A 188 -38.21 -1.76 14.62
CA ALA A 188 -36.82 -1.98 14.21
C ALA A 188 -36.36 -0.88 13.25
N SER A 189 -36.39 0.38 13.69
CA SER A 189 -35.84 1.51 12.92
C SER A 189 -34.30 1.49 12.91
N PRO A 190 -33.63 2.07 11.89
CA PRO A 190 -32.19 2.30 11.94
C PRO A 190 -31.79 3.27 13.06
N THR A 191 -30.59 3.10 13.63
CA THR A 191 -30.10 3.92 14.76
C THR A 191 -29.80 5.35 14.34
N ALA A 192 -29.17 5.55 13.18
CA ALA A 192 -29.06 6.88 12.58
C ALA A 192 -30.46 7.41 12.22
N THR A 193 -30.73 8.68 12.54
CA THR A 193 -31.96 9.37 12.11
C THR A 193 -31.81 9.90 10.68
N ALA A 194 -32.90 10.31 10.04
CA ALA A 194 -32.80 11.00 8.74
C ALA A 194 -32.06 12.35 8.80
N ALA A 195 -32.00 13.00 9.97
CA ALA A 195 -31.20 14.22 10.17
C ALA A 195 -29.70 13.89 10.28
N GLN A 196 -29.36 12.92 11.15
CA GLN A 196 -28.00 12.38 11.29
C GLN A 196 -27.46 11.93 9.91
N LEU A 197 -28.21 11.12 9.17
CA LEU A 197 -27.82 10.69 7.81
C LEU A 197 -27.65 11.83 6.79
N LYS A 198 -28.18 13.02 7.05
CA LYS A 198 -27.89 14.20 6.22
C LYS A 198 -26.56 14.84 6.63
N GLU A 199 -26.31 14.97 7.92
CA GLU A 199 -25.07 15.45 8.51
C GLU A 199 -23.91 14.54 8.05
N ASP A 200 -23.97 13.24 8.38
CA ASP A 200 -22.95 12.22 8.10
C ASP A 200 -22.56 12.10 6.60
N ILE A 201 -23.53 12.26 5.69
CA ILE A 201 -23.36 11.98 4.25
C ILE A 201 -23.13 13.26 3.44
N PHE A 202 -23.72 14.39 3.84
CA PHE A 202 -23.74 15.58 3.00
C PHE A 202 -23.22 16.86 3.65
N ASP A 203 -23.43 17.11 4.93
CA ASP A 203 -23.30 18.47 5.48
C ASP A 203 -22.16 18.65 6.49
N ASP A 204 -21.69 17.60 7.14
CA ASP A 204 -20.56 17.69 8.07
C ASP A 204 -19.23 18.03 7.40
N ALA A 205 -18.31 18.58 8.20
CA ALA A 205 -16.95 18.89 7.75
C ALA A 205 -16.20 17.64 7.23
N SER A 206 -16.50 16.46 7.79
CA SER A 206 -16.00 15.15 7.36
C SER A 206 -17.10 14.22 6.84
N CYS A 207 -18.14 14.74 6.19
CA CYS A 207 -19.15 13.87 5.58
C CYS A 207 -18.62 13.13 4.34
N LEU A 208 -19.35 12.10 3.87
CA LEU A 208 -19.05 11.39 2.61
C LEU A 208 -18.77 12.35 1.43
N LYS A 209 -19.60 13.38 1.30
CA LYS A 209 -19.53 14.43 0.26
C LYS A 209 -18.25 15.27 0.36
N SER A 210 -17.86 15.71 1.56
CA SER A 210 -16.66 16.52 1.75
C SER A 210 -15.39 15.69 1.56
N GLN A 211 -15.36 14.47 2.13
CA GLN A 211 -14.22 13.56 2.03
C GLN A 211 -13.94 13.15 0.58
N PHE A 212 -14.94 12.70 -0.19
CA PHE A 212 -14.71 12.37 -1.61
C PHE A 212 -14.29 13.57 -2.44
N HIS A 213 -14.87 14.76 -2.22
CA HIS A 213 -14.48 15.97 -2.94
C HIS A 213 -13.04 16.40 -2.62
N ALA A 214 -12.65 16.40 -1.34
CA ALA A 214 -11.34 16.86 -0.91
C ALA A 214 -10.22 15.85 -1.18
N CYS A 215 -10.48 14.54 -1.06
CA CYS A 215 -9.53 13.49 -1.46
C CYS A 215 -9.35 13.46 -2.99
N SER A 216 -10.41 13.64 -3.79
CA SER A 216 -10.31 13.65 -5.26
C SER A 216 -9.89 15.00 -5.86
N LYS A 217 -9.69 16.04 -5.03
CA LYS A 217 -9.50 17.44 -5.46
C LYS A 217 -10.58 17.92 -6.45
N GLY A 218 -11.81 17.49 -6.23
CA GLY A 218 -12.98 17.79 -7.05
C GLY A 218 -13.14 16.93 -8.30
N ALA A 219 -12.23 15.98 -8.59
CA ALA A 219 -12.37 15.06 -9.71
C ALA A 219 -13.59 14.12 -9.55
N LEU A 220 -14.06 13.90 -8.33
CA LEU A 220 -15.34 13.29 -8.01
C LEU A 220 -16.09 14.18 -6.99
N THR A 221 -17.37 14.45 -7.24
CA THR A 221 -18.23 15.24 -6.34
C THR A 221 -19.58 14.56 -6.16
N ILE A 222 -19.99 14.39 -4.90
CA ILE A 222 -21.33 13.91 -4.54
C ILE A 222 -22.28 15.11 -4.39
N THR A 223 -23.46 15.04 -4.98
CA THR A 223 -24.54 16.00 -4.71
C THR A 223 -25.48 15.46 -3.65
N GLU A 224 -25.95 16.35 -2.77
CA GLU A 224 -27.10 16.08 -1.91
C GLU A 224 -28.31 15.60 -2.73
N GLY A 225 -29.03 14.63 -2.20
CA GLY A 225 -30.28 14.12 -2.75
C GLY A 225 -31.16 13.56 -1.63
N PRO A 226 -32.37 13.08 -1.95
CA PRO A 226 -33.38 12.78 -0.94
C PRO A 226 -32.97 11.62 -0.03
N ILE A 227 -33.29 11.77 1.25
CA ILE A 227 -33.28 10.71 2.25
C ILE A 227 -34.73 10.20 2.34
N GLU A 228 -34.96 8.98 1.84
CA GLU A 228 -36.29 8.39 1.75
C GLU A 228 -36.50 7.35 2.85
N GLU A 229 -37.56 7.52 3.64
CA GLU A 229 -38.01 6.55 4.64
C GLU A 229 -38.81 5.44 3.96
N VAL A 230 -38.33 4.20 4.06
CA VAL A 230 -38.98 3.01 3.52
C VAL A 230 -39.39 2.09 4.65
N THR A 231 -40.69 1.87 4.85
CA THR A 231 -41.21 0.90 5.83
C THR A 231 -41.44 -0.46 5.17
N ILE A 232 -40.81 -1.51 5.70
CA ILE A 232 -41.07 -2.90 5.25
C ILE A 232 -42.33 -3.48 5.91
N ALA A 233 -43.06 -4.33 5.18
CA ALA A 233 -44.32 -4.90 5.63
C ALA A 233 -44.18 -6.01 6.69
N THR A 234 -43.00 -6.64 6.78
CA THR A 234 -42.67 -7.72 7.71
C THR A 234 -41.19 -7.63 8.05
N ASP A 235 -40.82 -7.69 9.32
CA ASP A 235 -39.41 -7.69 9.72
C ASP A 235 -38.71 -8.99 9.30
N PRO A 236 -37.46 -8.92 8.78
CA PRO A 236 -36.71 -10.10 8.40
C PRO A 236 -36.29 -10.88 9.65
N SER A 237 -36.38 -12.21 9.59
CA SER A 237 -35.99 -13.10 10.69
C SER A 237 -35.18 -14.28 10.16
N GLY A 238 -34.02 -14.53 10.75
CA GLY A 238 -33.08 -15.57 10.34
C GLY A 238 -31.62 -15.12 10.47
N PRO A 239 -30.67 -15.91 9.94
CA PRO A 239 -29.26 -15.52 9.84
C PRO A 239 -29.06 -14.26 8.99
N ALA A 240 -28.00 -13.50 9.26
CA ALA A 240 -27.72 -12.22 8.61
C ALA A 240 -27.72 -12.31 7.06
N ASP A 241 -27.25 -13.42 6.48
CA ASP A 241 -27.23 -13.60 5.01
C ASP A 241 -28.63 -13.70 4.40
N VAL A 242 -29.57 -14.31 5.15
CA VAL A 242 -30.97 -14.45 4.76
C VAL A 242 -31.69 -13.11 4.91
N THR A 243 -31.45 -12.39 6.02
CA THR A 243 -32.07 -11.08 6.26
C THR A 243 -31.57 -10.04 5.26
N ARG A 244 -30.25 -9.91 5.04
CA ARG A 244 -29.65 -9.00 4.04
C ARG A 244 -30.22 -9.26 2.64
N GLY A 245 -30.17 -10.50 2.15
CA GLY A 245 -30.66 -10.83 0.80
C GLY A 245 -32.16 -10.59 0.60
N TRP A 246 -32.96 -10.65 1.66
CA TRP A 246 -34.39 -10.29 1.61
C TRP A 246 -34.60 -8.77 1.61
N MET A 247 -33.82 -8.02 2.41
CA MET A 247 -33.84 -6.56 2.43
C MET A 247 -33.39 -5.96 1.09
N GLU A 248 -32.34 -6.52 0.47
CA GLU A 248 -31.81 -6.10 -0.84
C GLU A 248 -32.91 -6.08 -1.91
N GLY A 249 -33.70 -7.17 -2.00
CA GLY A 249 -34.78 -7.29 -2.98
C GLY A 249 -35.90 -6.27 -2.77
N ASN A 250 -36.35 -6.10 -1.51
CA ASN A 250 -37.43 -5.18 -1.18
C ASN A 250 -37.02 -3.71 -1.36
N ALA A 251 -35.82 -3.33 -0.89
CA ALA A 251 -35.37 -1.95 -0.96
C ALA A 251 -34.91 -1.54 -2.38
N THR A 252 -34.24 -2.42 -3.13
CA THR A 252 -33.83 -2.15 -4.53
C THR A 252 -35.02 -1.95 -5.45
N ALA A 253 -36.11 -2.70 -5.25
CA ALA A 253 -37.32 -2.60 -6.09
C ALA A 253 -37.99 -1.21 -6.07
N LEU A 254 -37.65 -0.36 -5.08
CA LEU A 254 -38.19 0.98 -4.89
C LEU A 254 -37.29 2.08 -5.47
N VAL A 255 -36.12 1.76 -6.04
CA VAL A 255 -35.15 2.76 -6.53
C VAL A 255 -34.76 2.52 -8.00
N ALA A 256 -35.12 3.47 -8.86
CA ALA A 256 -34.71 3.47 -10.26
C ALA A 256 -33.29 4.05 -10.44
N LYS A 257 -32.41 3.33 -11.15
CA LYS A 257 -31.05 3.82 -11.48
C LYS A 257 -31.04 5.06 -12.39
N ALA A 258 -32.10 5.29 -13.16
CA ALA A 258 -32.13 6.40 -14.12
C ALA A 258 -31.88 7.77 -13.47
N ASP A 259 -32.27 7.93 -12.21
CA ASP A 259 -32.23 9.21 -11.50
C ASP A 259 -30.94 9.41 -10.67
N TYR A 260 -30.29 8.31 -10.24
CA TYR A 260 -29.20 8.32 -9.25
C TYR A 260 -28.00 7.46 -9.67
N GLN A 261 -26.80 7.93 -9.38
CA GLN A 261 -25.53 7.26 -9.70
C GLN A 261 -24.91 6.57 -8.48
N LEU A 262 -25.41 6.88 -7.28
CA LEU A 262 -25.05 6.24 -6.02
C LEU A 262 -26.31 6.12 -5.13
N VAL A 263 -26.49 4.98 -4.45
CA VAL A 263 -27.58 4.76 -3.50
C VAL A 263 -27.06 4.09 -2.23
N LEU A 264 -27.37 4.72 -1.10
CA LEU A 264 -26.88 4.33 0.23
C LEU A 264 -28.05 3.81 1.05
N PHE A 265 -28.06 2.51 1.37
CA PHE A 265 -29.14 1.88 2.14
C PHE A 265 -28.74 1.70 3.61
N CYS A 266 -29.30 2.51 4.52
CA CYS A 266 -29.19 2.24 5.96
C CYS A 266 -30.28 1.24 6.38
N GLN A 267 -29.84 0.07 6.87
CA GLN A 267 -30.69 -1.08 7.18
C GLN A 267 -31.27 -1.05 8.61
N PRO A 268 -32.38 -1.76 8.88
CA PRO A 268 -32.97 -1.84 10.20
C PRO A 268 -32.14 -2.70 11.17
N GLN A 269 -32.36 -2.48 12.47
CA GLN A 269 -31.69 -3.20 13.58
C GLN A 269 -31.88 -4.73 13.54
N THR A 270 -32.94 -5.22 12.89
CA THR A 270 -33.26 -6.64 12.72
C THR A 270 -32.36 -7.40 11.73
N THR A 271 -31.40 -6.74 11.08
CA THR A 271 -30.52 -7.39 10.08
C THR A 271 -29.29 -8.10 10.64
N GLY A 272 -29.00 -7.99 11.95
CA GLY A 272 -27.81 -8.58 12.60
C GLY A 272 -26.59 -7.64 12.59
N GLY A 273 -25.51 -8.02 13.28
CA GLY A 273 -24.35 -7.15 13.58
C GLY A 273 -23.21 -7.15 12.57
N TRP A 274 -23.48 -7.56 11.32
CA TRP A 274 -22.61 -7.24 10.18
C TRP A 274 -22.40 -5.72 10.06
N ILE A 275 -21.36 -5.29 9.34
CA ILE A 275 -20.98 -3.87 9.26
C ILE A 275 -21.60 -3.20 8.04
N ALA A 276 -21.14 -3.58 6.87
CA ALA A 276 -21.53 -3.01 5.59
C ALA A 276 -21.22 -4.02 4.47
N TYR A 277 -21.72 -3.76 3.26
CA TYR A 277 -21.24 -4.40 2.03
C TYR A 277 -21.72 -3.63 0.79
N ALA A 278 -21.01 -3.84 -0.31
CA ALA A 278 -21.33 -3.34 -1.63
C ALA A 278 -21.15 -4.43 -2.68
N TYR A 279 -21.79 -4.24 -3.83
CA TYR A 279 -21.42 -4.95 -5.03
C TYR A 279 -20.28 -4.21 -5.72
N ILE A 280 -19.25 -4.94 -6.13
CA ILE A 280 -18.08 -4.35 -6.79
C ILE A 280 -18.52 -3.73 -8.12
N ASN A 281 -18.11 -2.49 -8.40
CA ASN A 281 -18.41 -1.78 -9.64
C ASN A 281 -19.93 -1.63 -9.89
N ASP A 282 -20.72 -1.51 -8.81
CA ASP A 282 -22.15 -1.23 -8.84
C ASP A 282 -22.44 0.23 -8.42
N TRP A 283 -23.69 0.56 -8.11
CA TRP A 283 -24.18 1.89 -7.73
C TRP A 283 -24.88 1.88 -6.35
N ARG A 284 -24.84 0.74 -5.64
CA ARG A 284 -25.52 0.49 -4.37
C ARG A 284 -24.52 0.08 -3.29
N SER A 285 -24.58 0.74 -2.14
CA SER A 285 -23.89 0.35 -0.90
C SER A 285 -24.91 0.13 0.21
N TYR A 286 -24.71 -0.90 1.03
CA TYR A 286 -25.62 -1.31 2.09
C TYR A 286 -24.90 -1.29 3.43
N TYR A 287 -25.55 -0.75 4.45
CA TYR A 287 -24.94 -0.50 5.74
C TYR A 287 -25.85 -0.95 6.86
N ASN A 288 -25.28 -1.55 7.91
CA ASN A 288 -25.97 -1.81 9.16
C ASN A 288 -26.48 -0.51 9.82
N HIS A 289 -27.54 -0.64 10.61
CA HIS A 289 -28.25 0.44 11.31
C HIS A 289 -27.39 1.43 12.09
N ASN A 290 -26.18 1.03 12.55
CA ASN A 290 -25.23 1.86 13.28
C ASN A 290 -24.02 2.28 12.44
N TRP A 291 -23.67 1.53 11.41
CA TRP A 291 -22.50 1.80 10.55
C TRP A 291 -22.81 2.73 9.38
N CYS A 292 -24.09 2.89 9.04
CA CYS A 292 -24.54 3.77 7.96
C CYS A 292 -24.24 5.27 8.15
N ARG A 293 -23.77 5.66 9.35
CA ARG A 293 -23.30 7.01 9.70
C ARG A 293 -21.79 7.20 9.66
N TYR A 294 -20.99 6.16 9.82
CA TYR A 294 -19.53 6.34 9.94
C TYR A 294 -18.91 6.58 8.56
N VAL A 295 -18.44 7.81 8.32
CA VAL A 295 -17.85 8.21 7.03
C VAL A 295 -16.76 7.27 6.53
N SER A 296 -15.99 6.65 7.42
CA SER A 296 -14.98 5.64 7.05
C SER A 296 -15.58 4.42 6.34
N ALA A 297 -16.64 3.82 6.90
CA ALA A 297 -17.35 2.72 6.26
C ALA A 297 -18.09 3.18 5.00
N GLN A 298 -18.64 4.40 4.99
CA GLN A 298 -19.24 4.97 3.78
C GLN A 298 -18.21 5.13 2.64
N LEU A 299 -16.98 5.60 2.92
CA LEU A 299 -15.92 5.67 1.92
C LEU A 299 -15.47 4.28 1.44
N HIS A 300 -15.41 3.29 2.33
CA HIS A 300 -15.04 1.91 2.01
C HIS A 300 -15.99 1.30 0.97
N GLU A 301 -17.29 1.30 1.27
CA GLU A 301 -18.30 0.68 0.39
C GLU A 301 -18.55 1.46 -0.90
N VAL A 302 -18.41 2.78 -0.88
CA VAL A 302 -18.43 3.57 -2.11
C VAL A 302 -17.15 3.33 -2.92
N GLY A 303 -16.01 3.09 -2.27
CA GLY A 303 -14.78 2.62 -2.92
C GLY A 303 -15.00 1.33 -3.72
N HIS A 304 -15.74 0.36 -3.17
CA HIS A 304 -16.17 -0.83 -3.90
C HIS A 304 -17.11 -0.55 -5.08
N ASN A 305 -18.06 0.39 -4.94
CA ASN A 305 -18.87 0.88 -6.08
C ASN A 305 -17.99 1.51 -7.17
N LEU A 306 -16.86 2.16 -6.82
CA LEU A 306 -15.85 2.66 -7.76
C LEU A 306 -14.86 1.58 -8.25
N GLY A 307 -15.09 0.31 -7.94
CA GLY A 307 -14.28 -0.83 -8.40
C GLY A 307 -12.99 -1.08 -7.61
N LEU A 308 -12.81 -0.46 -6.44
CA LEU A 308 -11.69 -0.74 -5.55
C LEU A 308 -11.88 -2.07 -4.81
N ALA A 309 -10.75 -2.68 -4.43
CA ALA A 309 -10.65 -3.88 -3.61
C ALA A 309 -9.97 -3.56 -2.28
N HIS A 310 -10.07 -4.48 -1.32
CA HIS A 310 -9.42 -4.35 -0.01
C HIS A 310 -7.90 -4.11 -0.08
N ALA A 311 -7.39 -3.52 0.98
CA ALA A 311 -5.97 -3.30 1.20
C ALA A 311 -5.48 -4.03 2.46
N GLY A 312 -4.60 -5.01 2.26
CA GLY A 312 -4.08 -5.87 3.32
C GLY A 312 -2.64 -5.57 3.72
N GLU A 313 -2.29 -5.96 4.94
CA GLU A 313 -0.91 -6.01 5.46
C GLU A 313 -0.73 -7.32 6.24
N ALA A 314 0.48 -7.88 6.29
CA ALA A 314 0.85 -8.97 7.20
C ALA A 314 -0.09 -10.21 7.20
N ARG A 315 -0.67 -10.56 6.04
CA ARG A 315 -1.70 -11.60 5.81
C ARG A 315 -3.13 -11.28 6.27
N VAL A 316 -3.38 -10.11 6.84
CA VAL A 316 -4.71 -9.61 7.21
C VAL A 316 -5.29 -8.85 6.02
N GLU A 317 -6.52 -9.18 5.61
CA GLU A 317 -7.16 -8.56 4.43
C GLU A 317 -7.51 -7.07 4.66
N TYR A 318 -7.84 -6.71 5.90
CA TYR A 318 -8.01 -5.34 6.40
C TYR A 318 -6.81 -4.92 7.26
N GLY A 319 -5.61 -5.10 6.72
CA GLY A 319 -4.36 -4.78 7.40
C GLY A 319 -3.79 -3.41 7.07
N ASP A 320 -3.97 -2.90 5.86
CA ASP A 320 -3.34 -1.65 5.39
C ASP A 320 -4.14 -0.42 5.84
N GLN A 321 -3.80 0.12 7.00
CA GLN A 321 -4.45 1.33 7.54
C GLN A 321 -3.89 2.63 6.94
N THR A 322 -3.15 2.57 5.82
CA THR A 322 -2.71 3.75 5.05
C THR A 322 -3.78 4.29 4.09
N GLY A 323 -4.96 3.67 4.04
CA GLY A 323 -6.13 4.27 3.38
C GLY A 323 -7.43 3.50 3.58
N MET A 324 -8.55 4.16 3.27
CA MET A 324 -9.92 3.70 3.59
C MET A 324 -10.32 2.31 3.03
N MET A 325 -9.61 1.73 2.05
CA MET A 325 -9.89 0.36 1.59
C MET A 325 -9.31 -0.75 2.48
N GLY A 326 -8.43 -0.43 3.43
CA GLY A 326 -7.83 -1.43 4.32
C GLY A 326 -8.35 -1.42 5.75
N TYR A 327 -9.16 -0.45 6.16
CA TYR A 327 -9.83 -0.48 7.47
C TYR A 327 -11.09 0.41 7.51
N SER A 328 -12.09 0.03 8.31
CA SER A 328 -13.29 0.83 8.60
C SER A 328 -13.39 1.19 10.09
N TYR A 329 -13.38 2.48 10.40
CA TYR A 329 -13.43 2.98 11.77
C TYR A 329 -14.87 3.28 12.23
N SER A 330 -15.24 2.83 13.43
CA SER A 330 -16.46 3.23 14.14
C SER A 330 -16.34 4.60 14.83
N GLN A 331 -15.71 5.55 14.14
CA GLN A 331 -15.45 6.92 14.60
C GLN A 331 -16.22 7.90 13.72
N ASP A 332 -16.84 8.89 14.35
CA ASP A 332 -17.32 10.09 13.65
C ASP A 332 -16.15 10.96 13.20
N ASP A 333 -16.39 11.80 12.18
CA ASP A 333 -15.45 12.81 11.69
C ASP A 333 -14.04 12.27 11.26
N GLN A 334 -13.95 11.12 10.58
CA GLN A 334 -12.67 10.48 10.22
C GLN A 334 -12.04 10.99 8.91
N TYR A 335 -10.97 11.81 9.00
CA TYR A 335 -10.27 12.40 7.84
C TYR A 335 -9.11 11.52 7.34
N MET A 336 -9.40 10.61 6.42
CA MET A 336 -8.44 9.74 5.74
C MET A 336 -8.85 9.58 4.26
N CYS A 337 -7.87 9.46 3.36
CA CYS A 337 -8.09 9.18 1.94
C CYS A 337 -7.78 7.71 1.58
N PHE A 338 -7.79 7.39 0.28
CA PHE A 338 -7.38 6.07 -0.22
C PHE A 338 -5.85 5.94 -0.37
N ASN A 339 -5.33 4.71 -0.49
CA ASN A 339 -3.89 4.46 -0.61
C ASN A 339 -3.33 4.78 -2.01
N ALA A 340 -2.01 4.62 -2.21
CA ALA A 340 -1.34 4.93 -3.48
C ALA A 340 -1.89 4.14 -4.68
N VAL A 341 -2.21 2.86 -4.50
CA VAL A 341 -2.75 1.98 -5.55
C VAL A 341 -4.15 2.42 -5.94
N ASN A 342 -5.01 2.67 -4.95
CA ASN A 342 -6.39 3.12 -5.16
C ASN A 342 -6.42 4.44 -5.94
N ASN A 343 -5.60 5.42 -5.54
CA ASN A 343 -5.51 6.71 -6.23
C ASN A 343 -4.98 6.57 -7.66
N TYR A 344 -4.04 5.66 -7.92
CA TYR A 344 -3.60 5.35 -9.30
C TYR A 344 -4.75 4.74 -10.12
N GLN A 345 -5.50 3.78 -9.56
CA GLN A 345 -6.63 3.13 -10.22
C GLN A 345 -7.77 4.11 -10.54
N LEU A 346 -8.07 5.04 -9.64
CA LEU A 346 -9.12 6.06 -9.80
C LEU A 346 -8.77 7.14 -10.82
N GLY A 347 -7.48 7.44 -11.03
CA GLY A 347 -7.01 8.39 -12.03
C GLY A 347 -7.29 9.88 -11.74
N TRP A 348 -7.73 10.21 -10.51
CA TRP A 348 -8.14 11.57 -10.09
C TRP A 348 -7.11 12.69 -10.30
N PHE A 349 -5.82 12.38 -10.38
CA PHE A 349 -4.74 13.37 -10.45
C PHE A 349 -4.00 13.35 -11.81
N PRO A 350 -4.62 13.83 -12.90
CA PRO A 350 -4.01 13.80 -14.23
C PRO A 350 -2.64 14.51 -14.24
N GLY A 351 -1.63 13.81 -14.76
CA GLY A 351 -0.24 14.26 -14.77
C GLY A 351 0.58 13.92 -13.50
N GLN A 352 -0.06 13.58 -12.37
CA GLN A 352 0.64 13.21 -11.12
C GLN A 352 0.87 11.71 -10.94
N TYR A 353 0.76 10.91 -12.00
CA TYR A 353 1.17 9.51 -12.01
C TYR A 353 2.43 9.31 -12.84
N ALA A 354 3.14 8.20 -12.63
CA ALA A 354 4.25 7.77 -13.47
C ALA A 354 4.32 6.23 -13.55
N ASP A 355 4.82 5.74 -14.68
CA ASP A 355 5.02 4.31 -14.94
C ASP A 355 6.48 4.01 -15.23
N VAL A 356 7.08 3.19 -14.37
CA VAL A 356 8.44 2.67 -14.52
C VAL A 356 8.35 1.22 -15.01
N MET A 357 9.17 0.84 -15.98
CA MET A 357 9.40 -0.57 -16.32
C MET A 357 10.62 -1.05 -15.54
N ALA A 358 10.45 -1.98 -14.61
CA ALA A 358 11.59 -2.62 -13.96
C ALA A 358 12.41 -3.37 -15.02
N SER A 359 13.71 -3.06 -15.09
CA SER A 359 14.65 -3.70 -16.00
C SER A 359 16.06 -3.55 -15.48
N THR A 360 16.91 -4.55 -15.70
CA THR A 360 18.33 -4.52 -15.35
C THR A 360 19.13 -3.46 -16.10
N ASN A 361 18.55 -2.87 -17.16
CA ASN A 361 19.13 -1.82 -17.99
C ASN A 361 18.41 -0.45 -17.88
N MET A 362 17.47 -0.26 -16.95
CA MET A 362 16.84 1.06 -16.78
C MET A 362 17.84 2.07 -16.17
N ALA A 363 17.68 3.36 -16.45
CA ALA A 363 18.42 4.39 -15.71
C ALA A 363 17.88 4.49 -14.27
N ASN A 364 18.70 5.01 -13.35
CA ASN A 364 18.22 5.49 -12.05
C ASN A 364 17.16 6.57 -12.28
N GLN A 365 16.02 6.47 -11.61
CA GLN A 365 14.93 7.44 -11.70
C GLN A 365 14.68 8.06 -10.33
N THR A 366 14.43 9.36 -10.30
CA THR A 366 14.10 10.09 -9.07
C THR A 366 12.75 10.77 -9.24
N PHE A 367 11.87 10.62 -8.27
CA PHE A 367 10.54 11.19 -8.23
C PHE A 367 10.38 12.05 -6.97
N VAL A 368 9.66 13.16 -7.11
CA VAL A 368 9.17 13.94 -5.97
C VAL A 368 7.72 13.50 -5.73
N LEU A 369 7.47 12.83 -4.61
CA LEU A 369 6.14 12.40 -4.21
C LEU A 369 5.51 13.41 -3.26
N ASN A 370 4.28 13.82 -3.54
CA ASN A 370 3.43 14.53 -2.58
C ASN A 370 2.29 13.62 -2.12
N GLY A 371 1.79 13.86 -0.91
CA GLY A 371 0.59 13.18 -0.44
C GLY A 371 -0.69 13.73 -1.07
N VAL A 372 -1.80 13.01 -0.90
CA VAL A 372 -3.14 13.41 -1.39
C VAL A 372 -3.55 14.80 -0.87
N GLU A 373 -3.08 15.19 0.31
CA GLU A 373 -3.32 16.52 0.89
C GLU A 373 -2.89 17.66 -0.05
N SER A 374 -1.78 17.49 -0.77
CA SER A 374 -1.17 18.51 -1.64
C SER A 374 -1.31 18.19 -3.15
N ALA A 375 -2.24 17.29 -3.50
CA ALA A 375 -2.57 16.92 -4.87
C ALA A 375 -3.32 18.03 -5.64
N GLY A 376 -3.43 17.86 -6.96
CA GLY A 376 -4.13 18.75 -7.89
C GLY A 376 -3.18 19.56 -8.78
N SER A 377 -3.70 20.63 -9.38
CA SER A 377 -3.01 21.41 -10.43
C SER A 377 -1.63 21.94 -10.01
N ILE A 378 -1.42 22.26 -8.72
CA ILE A 378 -0.13 22.73 -8.19
C ILE A 378 0.91 21.60 -8.17
N GLY A 379 0.50 20.38 -7.79
CA GLY A 379 1.37 19.20 -7.84
C GLY A 379 1.73 18.83 -9.28
N ALA A 380 0.73 18.80 -10.16
CA ALA A 380 0.91 18.50 -11.58
C ALA A 380 1.84 19.51 -12.29
N ALA A 381 1.67 20.81 -12.06
CA ALA A 381 2.51 21.87 -12.65
C ALA A 381 3.98 21.79 -12.21
N ASN A 382 4.24 21.31 -10.99
CA ASN A 382 5.59 21.09 -10.46
C ASN A 382 6.14 19.69 -10.73
N GLY A 383 5.46 18.85 -11.52
CA GLY A 383 5.88 17.49 -11.85
C GLY A 383 5.78 16.46 -10.71
N LYS A 384 5.26 16.86 -9.54
CA LYS A 384 5.12 16.01 -8.34
C LYS A 384 4.14 14.86 -8.58
N LYS A 385 4.35 13.72 -7.92
CA LYS A 385 3.57 12.48 -8.11
C LYS A 385 2.83 12.04 -6.86
N ILE A 386 1.60 11.56 -7.02
CA ILE A 386 0.84 10.91 -5.93
C ILE A 386 1.13 9.40 -5.89
N ALA A 387 1.34 8.79 -7.05
CA ALA A 387 1.75 7.39 -7.13
C ALA A 387 2.67 7.12 -8.33
N VAL A 388 3.70 6.31 -8.11
CA VAL A 388 4.59 5.75 -9.15
C VAL A 388 4.36 4.25 -9.23
N ARG A 389 3.86 3.76 -10.36
CA ARG A 389 3.70 2.33 -10.64
C ARG A 389 5.00 1.79 -11.21
N VAL A 390 5.56 0.76 -10.60
CA VAL A 390 6.70 0.01 -11.14
C VAL A 390 6.20 -1.35 -11.63
N ARG A 391 6.29 -1.55 -12.94
CA ARG A 391 5.83 -2.73 -13.66
C ARG A 391 6.90 -3.80 -13.73
N ASN A 392 6.46 -5.05 -13.87
CA ASN A 392 7.31 -6.24 -14.05
C ASN A 392 8.24 -6.56 -12.87
N VAL A 393 7.76 -6.45 -11.63
CA VAL A 393 8.52 -6.84 -10.43
C VAL A 393 8.19 -8.30 -10.07
N PHE A 394 9.13 -9.20 -10.28
CA PHE A 394 9.07 -10.60 -9.85
C PHE A 394 9.32 -10.69 -8.34
N LEU A 395 8.36 -11.27 -7.62
CA LEU A 395 8.37 -11.39 -6.17
C LEU A 395 7.67 -12.68 -5.73
N GLU A 396 7.81 -13.04 -4.45
CA GLU A 396 7.12 -14.20 -3.88
C GLU A 396 5.78 -13.80 -3.27
N ASP A 397 4.69 -14.38 -3.75
CA ASP A 397 3.35 -14.26 -3.16
C ASP A 397 3.24 -15.09 -1.86
N SER A 398 4.20 -14.95 -0.93
CA SER A 398 4.31 -15.79 0.29
C SER A 398 3.24 -15.51 1.35
N ASN A 399 2.58 -14.35 1.26
CA ASN A 399 1.71 -13.79 2.30
C ASN A 399 0.31 -13.35 1.80
N LEU A 400 -0.03 -13.57 0.52
CA LEU A 400 -1.35 -13.18 0.01
C LEU A 400 -2.43 -14.07 0.62
N CYS A 401 -3.31 -13.49 1.45
CA CYS A 401 -4.60 -14.11 1.67
C CYS A 401 -5.52 -13.82 0.48
N CYS A 402 -6.46 -14.73 0.22
CA CYS A 402 -7.69 -14.40 -0.48
C CYS A 402 -8.86 -14.86 0.39
N SER A 403 -10.08 -14.38 0.10
CA SER A 403 -11.31 -14.52 0.90
C SER A 403 -11.89 -15.95 1.00
N ASN A 404 -11.03 -16.98 1.06
CA ASN A 404 -11.35 -18.41 1.17
C ASN A 404 -10.21 -19.21 1.84
N ASN A 405 -9.25 -18.56 2.51
CA ASN A 405 -8.12 -19.20 3.21
C ASN A 405 -7.20 -20.09 2.32
N GLN A 406 -7.22 -19.87 1.00
CA GLN A 406 -6.30 -20.52 0.05
C GLN A 406 -5.10 -19.61 -0.23
N TYR A 407 -3.93 -19.97 0.32
CA TYR A 407 -2.69 -19.22 0.12
C TYR A 407 -2.08 -19.53 -1.24
N TYR A 408 -2.03 -18.54 -2.13
CA TYR A 408 -1.33 -18.64 -3.42
C TYR A 408 0.19 -18.51 -3.24
N THR A 409 0.85 -19.49 -2.64
CA THR A 409 2.32 -19.47 -2.52
C THR A 409 2.99 -19.67 -3.88
N GLY A 410 4.06 -18.91 -4.13
CA GLY A 410 4.90 -19.04 -5.32
C GLY A 410 5.34 -17.69 -5.90
N TRP A 411 6.30 -17.73 -6.82
CA TRP A 411 6.88 -16.53 -7.41
C TRP A 411 6.12 -16.07 -8.66
N ARG A 412 5.81 -14.77 -8.75
CA ARG A 412 5.07 -14.17 -9.87
C ARG A 412 5.57 -12.78 -10.20
N THR A 413 5.41 -12.40 -11.46
CA THR A 413 5.60 -11.01 -11.92
C THR A 413 4.38 -10.18 -11.55
N ARG A 414 4.57 -9.16 -10.72
CA ARG A 414 3.55 -8.23 -10.22
C ARG A 414 3.86 -6.80 -10.64
N ASP A 415 2.85 -5.94 -10.52
CA ASP A 415 3.04 -4.50 -10.46
C ASP A 415 3.02 -4.03 -9.00
N ILE A 416 3.96 -3.15 -8.67
CA ILE A 416 4.00 -2.45 -7.38
C ILE A 416 3.75 -0.95 -7.57
N TYR A 417 3.34 -0.27 -6.51
CA TYR A 417 2.97 1.13 -6.50
C TYR A 417 3.64 1.80 -5.30
N ILE A 418 4.18 2.99 -5.52
CA ILE A 418 4.90 3.76 -4.51
C ILE A 418 4.18 5.09 -4.32
N GLY A 419 3.82 5.42 -3.08
CA GLY A 419 3.21 6.70 -2.72
C GLY A 419 3.86 7.30 -1.48
N PHE A 420 3.38 8.48 -1.09
CA PHE A 420 3.77 9.13 0.16
C PHE A 420 2.54 9.34 1.03
N ASN A 421 2.47 8.62 2.16
CA ASN A 421 1.37 8.73 3.11
C ASN A 421 1.57 9.96 4.01
N TYR A 422 1.50 11.15 3.40
CA TYR A 422 1.68 12.42 4.08
C TYR A 422 0.53 12.70 5.05
N ASP A 423 0.89 13.27 6.20
CA ASP A 423 -0.03 13.68 7.25
C ASP A 423 0.52 14.97 7.88
N SER A 424 -0.10 16.09 7.53
CA SER A 424 0.20 17.43 8.07
C SER A 424 -0.39 17.68 9.47
N GLY A 425 -1.06 16.70 10.08
CA GLY A 425 -1.84 16.87 11.32
C GLY A 425 -3.09 17.76 11.20
N SER A 426 -3.36 18.35 10.02
CA SER A 426 -4.43 19.32 9.81
C SER A 426 -5.18 19.21 8.48
N GLY A 427 -4.60 18.54 7.47
CA GLY A 427 -5.23 18.32 6.17
C GLY A 427 -6.26 17.17 6.13
N ILE A 428 -6.53 16.71 4.91
CA ILE A 428 -7.58 15.73 4.57
C ILE A 428 -7.23 14.27 4.95
N ASN A 429 -5.98 14.00 5.27
CA ASN A 429 -5.46 12.67 5.60
C ASN A 429 -4.96 12.57 7.06
N ARG A 430 -5.24 13.59 7.89
CA ARG A 430 -4.69 13.78 9.25
C ARG A 430 -5.05 12.68 10.27
N ASN A 431 -5.99 11.80 9.94
CA ASN A 431 -6.35 10.64 10.75
C ASN A 431 -5.77 9.32 10.21
N SER A 432 -4.75 9.36 9.34
CA SER A 432 -4.01 8.17 8.89
C SER A 432 -3.53 7.34 10.08
N ALA A 433 -4.12 6.16 10.32
CA ALA A 433 -3.94 5.46 11.58
C ALA A 433 -2.53 4.88 11.76
N GLU A 434 -1.88 4.50 10.65
CA GLU A 434 -0.51 4.00 10.62
C GLU A 434 0.37 4.76 9.63
N TYR A 435 1.67 4.46 9.67
CA TYR A 435 2.71 4.88 8.71
C TYR A 435 2.63 6.35 8.22
N LYS A 436 2.19 7.26 9.09
CA LYS A 436 2.19 8.70 8.87
C LYS A 436 3.58 9.18 8.41
N ASN A 437 3.60 10.00 7.36
CA ASN A 437 4.80 10.61 6.78
C ASN A 437 5.86 9.58 6.35
N ARG A 438 5.40 8.46 5.76
CA ARG A 438 6.25 7.41 5.17
C ARG A 438 6.01 7.23 3.68
N VAL A 439 7.04 6.79 2.97
CA VAL A 439 6.91 6.31 1.59
C VAL A 439 6.44 4.86 1.63
N THR A 440 5.21 4.62 1.18
CA THR A 440 4.58 3.30 1.17
C THR A 440 4.86 2.58 -0.16
N VAL A 441 5.05 1.27 -0.09
CA VAL A 441 5.21 0.41 -1.27
C VAL A 441 4.17 -0.70 -1.19
N HIS A 442 3.28 -0.74 -2.17
CA HIS A 442 2.16 -1.68 -2.25
C HIS A 442 2.28 -2.58 -3.48
N GLN A 443 1.97 -3.86 -3.34
CA GLN A 443 1.67 -4.79 -4.43
C GLN A 443 0.19 -4.70 -4.83
N LYS A 444 -0.12 -4.92 -6.11
CA LYS A 444 -1.49 -5.24 -6.56
C LYS A 444 -1.54 -6.68 -7.07
N ASN A 445 -2.61 -7.41 -6.74
CA ASN A 445 -2.78 -8.81 -7.16
C ASN A 445 -3.17 -8.98 -8.65
N SER A 446 -3.16 -7.89 -9.43
CA SER A 446 -3.32 -7.87 -10.89
C SER A 446 -2.39 -6.82 -11.52
N ASN A 447 -1.85 -7.14 -12.69
CA ASN A 447 -0.98 -6.25 -13.48
C ASN A 447 -1.80 -5.35 -14.45
N ASN A 448 -3.13 -5.49 -14.43
CA ASN A 448 -4.04 -4.50 -14.99
C ASN A 448 -4.32 -3.45 -13.88
N PRO A 449 -3.89 -2.18 -14.04
CA PRO A 449 -4.04 -1.18 -13.00
C PRO A 449 -5.51 -0.82 -12.75
N SER A 450 -6.38 -0.96 -13.76
CA SER A 450 -7.80 -0.63 -13.70
C SER A 450 -8.69 -1.80 -13.28
N ALA A 451 -8.17 -3.02 -13.17
CA ALA A 451 -8.95 -4.18 -12.71
C ALA A 451 -9.20 -4.13 -11.19
N TYR A 452 -10.33 -4.67 -10.74
CA TYR A 452 -10.50 -5.02 -9.33
C TYR A 452 -9.49 -6.12 -8.97
N ALA A 453 -8.65 -5.86 -7.97
CA ALA A 453 -7.77 -6.84 -7.35
C ALA A 453 -7.23 -6.29 -6.02
N GLN A 454 -7.25 -7.12 -4.97
CA GLN A 454 -6.72 -6.78 -3.64
C GLN A 454 -5.31 -6.20 -3.73
N THR A 455 -5.02 -5.26 -2.84
CA THR A 455 -3.72 -4.59 -2.72
C THR A 455 -3.06 -4.96 -1.40
N TRP A 456 -1.73 -4.98 -1.37
CA TRP A 456 -0.96 -5.48 -0.23
C TRP A 456 0.20 -4.55 0.09
N LEU A 457 0.22 -3.97 1.29
CA LEU A 457 1.33 -3.17 1.78
C LEU A 457 2.55 -4.08 2.03
N LEU A 458 3.65 -3.82 1.31
CA LEU A 458 4.90 -4.57 1.41
C LEU A 458 5.87 -3.92 2.41
N THR A 459 5.89 -2.59 2.48
CA THR A 459 6.68 -1.81 3.44
C THR A 459 6.23 -0.36 3.49
N ALA A 460 6.61 0.33 4.58
CA ALA A 460 6.50 1.78 4.71
C ALA A 460 7.82 2.37 5.24
N LEU A 461 8.56 3.02 4.34
CA LEU A 461 9.90 3.55 4.55
C LEU A 461 9.88 4.88 5.32
N LEU A 462 10.83 5.04 6.24
CA LEU A 462 11.25 6.33 6.79
C LEU A 462 12.30 6.98 5.87
N LYS A 463 12.49 8.30 6.00
CA LYS A 463 13.58 9.03 5.32
C LYS A 463 14.93 8.38 5.60
N GLY A 464 15.72 8.18 4.55
CA GLY A 464 17.00 7.47 4.54
C GLY A 464 16.89 5.96 4.27
N GLN A 465 15.71 5.34 4.41
CA GLN A 465 15.57 3.88 4.27
C GLN A 465 15.43 3.43 2.81
N VAL A 466 15.80 2.17 2.58
CA VAL A 466 15.76 1.49 1.27
C VAL A 466 14.98 0.17 1.42
N TYR A 467 14.04 -0.08 0.51
CA TYR A 467 13.49 -1.41 0.26
C TYR A 467 14.14 -2.02 -0.98
N THR A 468 14.49 -3.30 -0.91
CA THR A 468 15.20 -4.00 -1.98
C THR A 468 14.39 -5.21 -2.40
N PHE A 469 14.01 -5.27 -3.68
CA PHE A 469 13.47 -6.48 -4.30
C PHE A 469 14.65 -7.33 -4.82
N PRO A 470 15.00 -8.45 -4.17
CA PRO A 470 15.95 -9.41 -4.72
C PRO A 470 15.30 -10.16 -5.89
N ASN A 471 16.07 -10.49 -6.93
CA ASN A 471 15.59 -11.30 -8.06
C ASN A 471 14.35 -10.68 -8.78
N PHE A 472 14.27 -9.34 -8.84
CA PHE A 472 13.10 -8.62 -9.34
C PHE A 472 12.72 -8.91 -10.80
N ASP A 473 13.57 -9.55 -11.59
CA ASP A 473 13.30 -9.96 -12.97
C ASP A 473 13.19 -11.49 -13.15
N GLY A 474 13.32 -12.26 -12.07
CA GLY A 474 13.28 -13.72 -12.07
C GLY A 474 14.52 -14.41 -12.65
N LEU A 475 15.58 -13.67 -13.00
CA LEU A 475 16.78 -14.23 -13.65
C LEU A 475 17.90 -14.69 -12.70
N GLY A 476 17.67 -14.63 -11.38
CA GLY A 476 18.52 -15.23 -10.35
C GLY A 476 19.13 -14.23 -9.35
N GLN A 477 20.06 -14.74 -8.54
CA GLN A 477 20.73 -13.95 -7.50
C GLN A 477 21.66 -12.89 -8.09
N GLY A 478 21.65 -11.69 -7.49
CA GLY A 478 22.53 -10.57 -7.86
C GLY A 478 21.89 -9.54 -8.79
N HIS A 479 20.63 -9.72 -9.19
CA HIS A 479 19.79 -8.64 -9.73
C HIS A 479 18.94 -8.08 -8.59
N THR A 480 18.95 -6.77 -8.36
CA THR A 480 18.01 -6.11 -7.42
C THR A 480 17.37 -4.87 -8.02
N LEU A 481 16.20 -4.52 -7.48
CA LEU A 481 15.55 -3.23 -7.70
C LEU A 481 15.38 -2.57 -6.32
N ASN A 482 15.94 -1.38 -6.16
CA ASN A 482 15.94 -0.67 -4.89
C ASN A 482 14.97 0.52 -4.98
N ILE A 483 14.16 0.71 -3.95
CA ILE A 483 13.32 1.90 -3.72
C ILE A 483 13.84 2.57 -2.47
N LYS A 484 14.30 3.83 -2.57
CA LYS A 484 14.89 4.59 -1.46
C LYS A 484 14.10 5.87 -1.23
N PHE A 485 13.63 6.07 -0.01
CA PHE A 485 13.12 7.37 0.45
C PHE A 485 14.32 8.22 0.84
N SER A 486 14.88 8.92 -0.15
CA SER A 486 16.18 9.59 -0.06
C SER A 486 16.20 10.80 0.87
N ASP A 487 15.23 11.70 0.71
CA ASP A 487 15.10 12.94 1.47
C ASP A 487 13.61 13.34 1.58
N GLN A 488 13.28 14.23 2.50
CA GLN A 488 11.98 14.88 2.60
C GLN A 488 12.20 16.39 2.85
N VAL A 489 11.51 17.21 2.07
CA VAL A 489 11.49 18.67 2.22
C VAL A 489 10.03 19.11 2.32
N ASN A 490 9.62 19.58 3.50
CA ASN A 490 8.22 19.94 3.80
C ASN A 490 7.25 18.76 3.53
N GLU A 491 6.29 18.96 2.61
CA GLU A 491 5.29 17.99 2.14
C GLU A 491 5.81 17.00 1.08
N ASP A 492 7.05 17.16 0.62
CA ASP A 492 7.61 16.45 -0.54
C ASP A 492 8.61 15.37 -0.12
N ALA A 493 8.36 14.12 -0.53
CA ALA A 493 9.25 12.98 -0.36
C ALA A 493 10.02 12.66 -1.65
N PHE A 494 11.35 12.64 -1.58
CA PHE A 494 12.22 12.35 -2.71
C PHE A 494 12.50 10.85 -2.76
N VAL A 495 12.01 10.18 -3.80
CA VAL A 495 12.15 8.73 -3.98
C VAL A 495 13.07 8.41 -5.14
N GLU A 496 14.12 7.63 -4.87
CA GLU A 496 15.00 7.05 -5.88
C GLU A 496 14.56 5.61 -6.18
N ILE A 497 14.50 5.26 -7.46
CA ILE A 497 14.26 3.91 -7.96
C ILE A 497 15.45 3.53 -8.83
N THR A 498 16.25 2.56 -8.37
CA THR A 498 17.52 2.19 -9.02
C THR A 498 17.58 0.68 -9.24
N PRO A 499 17.81 0.18 -10.47
CA PRO A 499 18.20 -1.21 -10.67
C PRO A 499 19.65 -1.39 -10.22
N PHE A 500 20.02 -2.62 -9.87
CA PHE A 500 21.40 -2.99 -9.68
C PHE A 500 21.69 -4.30 -10.41
N THR A 501 22.37 -4.20 -11.55
CA THR A 501 22.87 -5.31 -12.39
C THR A 501 23.90 -4.77 -13.38
N HIS A 502 24.92 -5.55 -13.73
CA HIS A 502 25.77 -5.26 -14.87
C HIS A 502 26.27 -6.55 -15.53
N LYS A 503 26.08 -6.69 -16.86
CA LYS A 503 26.45 -7.87 -17.66
C LYS A 503 26.93 -7.42 -19.05
N HIS A 504 27.98 -8.04 -19.57
CA HIS A 504 28.59 -7.67 -20.85
C HIS A 504 29.02 -8.92 -21.65
N ASN A 505 28.68 -8.96 -22.93
CA ASN A 505 29.17 -10.00 -23.85
C ASN A 505 30.56 -9.62 -24.39
N VAL A 506 31.43 -10.62 -24.53
CA VAL A 506 32.87 -10.45 -24.77
C VAL A 506 33.42 -11.55 -25.69
N TRP A 507 34.45 -11.22 -26.48
CA TRP A 507 35.10 -12.16 -27.40
C TRP A 507 35.98 -13.18 -26.65
N LYS A 508 36.26 -14.32 -27.29
CA LYS A 508 37.18 -15.32 -26.75
C LYS A 508 38.64 -14.84 -26.84
N GLY A 509 39.40 -14.94 -25.76
CA GLY A 509 40.79 -14.50 -25.68
C GLY A 509 41.13 -13.82 -24.35
N ASN A 510 42.22 -13.05 -24.31
CA ASN A 510 42.58 -12.27 -23.13
C ASN A 510 41.69 -11.03 -23.04
N LEU A 511 40.96 -10.88 -21.94
CA LEU A 511 40.11 -9.72 -21.67
C LEU A 511 40.72 -8.84 -20.58
N SER A 512 40.50 -7.54 -20.66
CA SER A 512 40.73 -6.60 -19.56
C SER A 512 39.38 -6.08 -19.08
N PHE A 513 39.04 -6.34 -17.82
CA PHE A 513 37.99 -5.61 -17.13
C PHE A 513 38.62 -4.37 -16.49
N THR A 514 38.16 -3.19 -16.87
CA THR A 514 38.58 -1.91 -16.28
C THR A 514 37.36 -1.26 -15.64
N ILE A 515 37.49 -0.88 -14.37
CA ILE A 515 36.53 -0.05 -13.65
C ILE A 515 37.17 1.30 -13.37
N ASN A 516 36.40 2.37 -13.55
CA ASN A 516 36.83 3.75 -13.30
C ASN A 516 35.89 4.39 -12.29
N ASP A 517 36.46 5.19 -11.40
CA ASP A 517 35.72 6.03 -10.47
C ASP A 517 36.09 7.51 -10.70
N SER A 518 35.08 8.38 -10.57
CA SER A 518 35.18 9.81 -10.81
C SER A 518 35.59 10.60 -9.56
N TYR A 519 35.29 10.09 -8.36
CA TYR A 519 35.65 10.71 -7.08
C TYR A 519 37.08 10.36 -6.63
N ARG A 520 37.60 9.25 -7.16
CA ARG A 520 38.98 8.71 -7.11
C ARG A 520 39.34 7.99 -5.82
N ASP A 521 38.34 7.52 -5.10
CA ASP A 521 38.40 6.70 -3.88
C ASP A 521 37.94 5.23 -4.12
N GLY A 522 37.34 4.94 -5.28
CA GLY A 522 37.05 3.59 -5.78
C GLY A 522 35.55 3.27 -5.82
N LEU A 523 35.14 2.06 -5.43
CA LEU A 523 33.73 1.79 -5.06
C LEU A 523 33.45 2.15 -3.59
N CYS A 524 34.04 3.24 -3.13
CA CYS A 524 34.18 3.68 -1.74
C CYS A 524 34.70 5.12 -1.78
N CYS A 525 34.41 6.06 -0.87
CA CYS A 525 33.43 6.04 0.21
C CYS A 525 33.02 7.48 0.62
N SER A 526 31.87 7.96 0.14
CA SER A 526 31.09 9.03 0.81
C SER A 526 29.61 8.69 0.99
N HIS A 527 29.12 7.66 0.29
CA HIS A 527 27.73 7.18 0.35
C HIS A 527 27.60 5.66 0.60
N GLY A 528 28.69 4.98 0.97
CA GLY A 528 28.72 3.55 1.29
C GLY A 528 30.02 2.85 0.85
N GLN A 529 30.16 1.57 1.21
CA GLN A 529 31.17 0.66 0.66
C GLN A 529 30.51 -0.22 -0.42
N GLY A 530 31.19 -0.39 -1.55
CA GLY A 530 30.77 -1.24 -2.67
C GLY A 530 31.90 -2.14 -3.17
N SER A 531 31.55 -3.12 -3.99
CA SER A 531 32.48 -4.03 -4.66
C SER A 531 31.91 -4.49 -5.99
N TYR A 532 32.76 -5.02 -6.87
CA TYR A 532 32.35 -5.61 -8.14
C TYR A 532 32.84 -7.05 -8.26
N ALA A 533 32.08 -7.88 -8.98
CA ALA A 533 32.48 -9.22 -9.38
C ALA A 533 32.01 -9.50 -10.82
N VAL A 534 32.95 -9.86 -11.69
CA VAL A 534 32.72 -10.24 -13.09
C VAL A 534 32.54 -11.75 -13.15
N LYS A 535 31.43 -12.21 -13.75
CA LYS A 535 31.07 -13.63 -13.88
C LYS A 535 30.82 -14.01 -15.34
N ASN A 536 31.04 -15.28 -15.70
CA ASN A 536 30.58 -15.82 -16.97
C ASN A 536 29.06 -16.14 -16.95
N ALA A 537 28.52 -16.63 -18.08
CA ALA A 537 27.11 -16.99 -18.20
C ALA A 537 26.70 -18.12 -17.24
N GLU A 538 27.66 -18.99 -16.91
CA GLU A 538 27.53 -20.12 -15.99
C GLU A 538 27.71 -19.73 -14.50
N GLY A 539 27.91 -18.45 -14.20
CA GLY A 539 27.99 -17.90 -12.84
C GLY A 539 29.37 -17.97 -12.14
N VAL A 540 30.39 -18.53 -12.81
CA VAL A 540 31.77 -18.62 -12.32
C VAL A 540 32.43 -17.24 -12.30
N ILE A 541 33.08 -16.89 -11.17
CA ILE A 541 33.78 -15.61 -10.98
C ILE A 541 35.10 -15.61 -11.76
N LEU A 542 35.36 -14.51 -12.46
CA LEU A 542 36.53 -14.32 -13.34
C LEU A 542 37.48 -13.22 -12.82
N ALA A 543 36.91 -12.15 -12.25
CA ALA A 543 37.62 -11.02 -11.65
C ALA A 543 36.73 -10.35 -10.59
N GLN A 544 37.33 -9.71 -9.59
CA GLN A 544 36.63 -8.95 -8.55
C GLN A 544 37.55 -7.90 -7.91
N GLY A 545 36.96 -6.89 -7.28
CA GLY A 545 37.67 -5.80 -6.61
C GLY A 545 36.72 -4.83 -5.89
N ALA A 546 37.28 -3.80 -5.24
CA ALA A 546 36.51 -2.84 -4.44
C ALA A 546 37.20 -1.47 -4.32
N GLN A 547 38.38 -1.42 -3.68
CA GLN A 547 39.13 -0.19 -3.46
C GLN A 547 40.24 0.00 -4.50
N PHE A 548 40.27 1.20 -5.07
CA PHE A 548 41.24 1.65 -6.06
C PHE A 548 41.22 3.19 -6.11
N GLY A 549 42.08 3.81 -6.93
CA GLY A 549 42.05 5.26 -7.13
C GLY A 549 40.97 5.67 -8.14
N ALA A 550 41.34 6.47 -9.14
CA ALA A 550 40.48 6.77 -10.28
C ALA A 550 40.17 5.54 -11.18
N SER A 551 40.91 4.44 -11.06
CA SER A 551 40.75 3.23 -11.89
C SER A 551 41.37 1.98 -11.28
N GLU A 552 40.81 0.82 -11.58
CA GLU A 552 41.45 -0.50 -11.47
C GLU A 552 41.26 -1.28 -12.78
N THR A 553 42.24 -2.11 -13.15
CA THR A 553 42.12 -3.06 -14.25
C THR A 553 42.53 -4.47 -13.81
N LYS A 554 41.70 -5.47 -14.14
CA LYS A 554 41.99 -6.91 -13.99
C LYS A 554 42.04 -7.55 -15.37
N ILE A 555 43.06 -8.37 -15.63
CA ILE A 555 43.14 -9.15 -16.86
C ILE A 555 42.64 -10.57 -16.60
N ILE A 556 41.69 -11.02 -17.43
CA ILE A 556 41.11 -12.36 -17.45
C ILE A 556 41.71 -13.06 -18.69
N PRO A 557 42.81 -13.84 -18.55
CA PRO A 557 43.45 -14.49 -19.68
C PRO A 557 42.60 -15.66 -20.21
N ASN A 558 42.74 -15.95 -21.50
CA ASN A 558 42.18 -17.13 -22.17
C ASN A 558 40.65 -17.33 -21.98
N PHE A 559 39.88 -16.27 -21.81
CA PHE A 559 38.44 -16.35 -21.60
C PHE A 559 37.73 -17.09 -22.76
N GLY A 560 36.94 -18.11 -22.42
CA GLY A 560 36.22 -18.94 -23.39
C GLY A 560 37.09 -19.85 -24.26
N ALA A 561 38.41 -19.92 -24.02
CA ALA A 561 39.30 -20.91 -24.62
C ALA A 561 39.14 -22.27 -23.91
N VAL A 562 39.23 -23.37 -24.66
CA VAL A 562 39.21 -24.73 -24.09
C VAL A 562 40.66 -25.13 -23.83
N THR A 563 41.11 -25.05 -22.57
CA THR A 563 42.51 -25.31 -22.20
C THR A 563 42.64 -26.55 -21.32
N THR A 564 43.35 -27.56 -21.80
CA THR A 564 43.89 -28.63 -20.96
C THR A 564 45.11 -28.13 -20.18
N ASN A 565 45.12 -28.40 -18.87
CA ASN A 565 46.20 -28.21 -17.88
C ASN A 565 46.26 -26.84 -17.15
N SER A 566 46.82 -26.89 -15.93
CA SER A 566 46.66 -25.95 -14.79
C SER A 566 48.03 -25.65 -14.13
N PRO A 567 48.20 -25.15 -12.87
CA PRO A 567 47.39 -24.30 -11.97
C PRO A 567 48.23 -23.09 -11.41
N ILE A 568 48.12 -22.72 -10.10
CA ILE A 568 48.94 -21.78 -9.25
C ILE A 568 48.35 -20.34 -9.09
N THR A 569 48.62 -19.58 -8.00
CA THR A 569 48.07 -19.57 -6.60
C THR A 569 48.61 -18.35 -5.80
N SER A 570 47.97 -17.95 -4.68
CA SER A 570 48.45 -17.00 -3.61
C SER A 570 48.29 -15.47 -3.80
N ALA A 571 48.42 -14.72 -2.69
CA ALA A 571 48.20 -13.26 -2.47
C ALA A 571 49.17 -12.76 -1.33
N PRO A 572 49.01 -11.66 -0.52
CA PRO A 572 47.94 -10.64 -0.36
C PRO A 572 48.45 -9.17 -0.05
N THR A 573 47.62 -8.36 0.64
CA THR A 573 47.90 -7.13 1.47
C THR A 573 47.80 -5.72 0.82
N MET A 574 47.53 -4.69 1.65
CA MET A 574 47.29 -3.27 1.29
C MET A 574 48.11 -2.28 2.14
N THR A 575 48.47 -1.12 1.59
CA THR A 575 48.54 0.20 2.27
C THR A 575 48.94 1.31 1.26
N PRO A 576 48.19 2.42 1.10
CA PRO A 576 48.58 3.55 0.24
C PRO A 576 48.89 4.85 1.02
N THR A 577 49.67 5.76 0.41
CA THR A 577 50.05 7.09 0.96
C THR A 577 49.96 8.19 -0.11
N PHE A 578 49.82 9.45 0.31
CA PHE A 578 49.62 10.64 -0.55
C PHE A 578 50.93 11.32 -1.00
N PRO A 579 50.96 11.91 -2.22
CA PRO A 579 51.88 13.00 -2.56
C PRO A 579 51.22 14.23 -3.23
N THR A 580 51.94 15.36 -3.23
CA THR A 580 51.54 16.67 -3.81
C THR A 580 52.54 17.18 -4.86
N ASN A 581 52.19 18.20 -5.66
CA ASN A 581 52.97 19.47 -5.87
C ASN A 581 52.51 20.31 -7.09
N SER A 582 53.02 21.56 -7.16
CA SER A 582 52.70 22.64 -8.13
C SER A 582 53.98 23.26 -8.72
N PRO A 583 53.93 24.06 -9.81
CA PRO A 583 54.38 25.47 -9.70
C PRO A 583 53.59 26.51 -10.55
N THR A 584 54.02 27.79 -10.52
CA THR A 584 53.18 29.00 -10.82
C THR A 584 53.97 30.15 -11.54
N ILE A 585 53.38 31.38 -11.64
CA ILE A 585 54.01 32.72 -11.95
C ILE A 585 54.11 33.10 -13.47
N PRO A 586 54.06 34.39 -13.95
CA PRO A 586 53.68 35.72 -13.37
C PRO A 586 52.57 36.51 -14.14
N ALA A 587 52.31 37.77 -13.75
CA ALA A 587 51.60 38.82 -14.53
C ALA A 587 52.28 40.22 -14.39
N PRO A 588 52.04 41.21 -15.28
CA PRO A 588 52.57 42.58 -15.19
C PRO A 588 51.51 43.70 -14.95
N THR A 589 51.93 44.88 -14.47
CA THR A 589 51.07 46.05 -14.14
C THR A 589 51.79 47.41 -14.31
N MET A 590 51.04 48.48 -14.62
CA MET A 590 51.12 49.88 -14.07
C MET A 590 50.39 50.93 -14.96
N ALA A 591 50.08 52.13 -14.42
CA ALA A 591 49.37 53.26 -15.06
C ALA A 591 49.80 54.60 -14.41
N PRO A 592 49.44 55.80 -14.95
CA PRO A 592 48.58 56.71 -14.15
C PRO A 592 47.71 57.79 -14.89
N THR A 593 46.63 58.22 -14.20
CA THR A 593 46.06 59.60 -14.05
C THR A 593 45.76 60.58 -15.22
N ASN A 594 44.53 61.13 -15.24
CA ASN A 594 44.23 62.47 -14.66
C ASN A 594 42.71 62.84 -14.56
N HIS A 595 42.38 63.82 -13.70
CA HIS A 595 41.04 64.42 -13.41
C HIS A 595 40.68 65.58 -14.40
N PRO A 596 39.49 66.26 -14.40
CA PRO A 596 38.51 66.46 -13.30
C PRO A 596 36.99 66.43 -13.62
N THR A 597 36.17 66.71 -12.59
CA THR A 597 34.70 66.97 -12.56
C THR A 597 34.35 68.43 -12.98
N PRO A 598 33.08 68.83 -13.31
CA PRO A 598 31.93 68.89 -12.37
C PRO A 598 30.50 68.72 -12.96
N VAL A 599 29.47 69.15 -12.22
CA VAL A 599 27.99 68.91 -12.35
C VAL A 599 27.23 70.21 -12.65
N PRO A 600 26.15 70.22 -13.47
CA PRO A 600 24.80 70.60 -12.96
C PRO A 600 23.58 69.95 -13.67
N SER A 601 22.37 70.22 -13.14
CA SER A 601 21.02 69.89 -13.67
C SER A 601 20.12 71.14 -13.61
N PRO A 602 19.12 71.35 -14.50
CA PRO A 602 17.72 71.38 -14.00
C PRO A 602 16.55 71.06 -14.99
N SER A 603 15.47 70.49 -14.43
CA SER A 603 14.02 70.79 -14.56
C SER A 603 13.37 71.41 -15.83
N GLN A 604 12.21 70.85 -16.25
CA GLN A 604 10.95 71.64 -16.36
C GLN A 604 9.65 70.79 -16.28
N THR A 605 8.47 71.42 -16.41
CA THR A 605 7.33 71.21 -15.48
C THR A 605 5.93 71.38 -16.13
N MET A 606 4.85 70.82 -15.53
CA MET A 606 3.50 71.41 -15.26
C MET A 606 2.30 70.42 -15.24
N THR A 607 1.17 70.89 -14.69
CA THR A 607 -0.10 70.21 -14.28
C THR A 607 -1.30 71.05 -14.79
N PRO A 608 -2.53 71.14 -14.19
CA PRO A 608 -3.34 70.32 -13.24
C PRO A 608 -4.77 70.05 -13.85
N THR A 609 -5.94 69.76 -13.22
CA THR A 609 -6.48 69.52 -11.84
C THR A 609 -7.85 68.79 -11.97
N ASN A 610 -8.38 68.16 -10.90
CA ASN A 610 -9.69 68.54 -10.29
C ASN A 610 -10.11 67.67 -9.06
N HIS A 611 -10.77 68.33 -8.10
CA HIS A 611 -11.44 67.79 -6.87
C HIS A 611 -12.99 67.85 -7.07
N PRO A 612 -13.91 67.41 -6.17
CA PRO A 612 -13.85 67.49 -4.69
C PRO A 612 -14.31 66.27 -3.84
N THR A 613 -14.15 66.42 -2.52
CA THR A 613 -14.52 65.57 -1.35
C THR A 613 -15.88 66.04 -0.73
N PRO A 614 -16.40 65.59 0.45
CA PRO A 614 -15.97 64.64 1.51
C PRO A 614 -17.00 63.47 1.72
N ILE A 615 -17.10 62.62 2.78
CA ILE A 615 -17.06 62.73 4.27
C ILE A 615 -16.80 61.34 4.92
N PRO A 616 -16.07 61.27 6.06
CA PRO A 616 -16.48 60.40 7.17
C PRO A 616 -16.50 61.12 8.55
N THR A 617 -17.34 60.65 9.48
CA THR A 617 -17.57 61.20 10.84
C THR A 617 -16.90 60.36 11.97
N PRO A 618 -16.80 60.83 13.24
CA PRO A 618 -15.50 60.77 13.94
C PRO A 618 -15.39 59.94 15.25
N SER A 619 -14.13 59.89 15.71
CA SER A 619 -13.52 59.58 17.02
C SER A 619 -14.34 59.82 18.32
N PRO A 620 -13.94 59.19 19.46
CA PRO A 620 -12.87 59.80 20.28
C PRO A 620 -11.78 58.85 20.83
N THR A 621 -10.73 59.47 21.37
CA THR A 621 -9.44 58.92 21.85
C THR A 621 -9.43 58.57 23.34
N LEU A 622 -8.41 57.84 23.81
CA LEU A 622 -7.57 58.28 24.94
C LEU A 622 -6.17 57.61 24.94
N ALA A 623 -5.24 58.21 25.69
CA ALA A 623 -3.82 57.83 25.91
C ALA A 623 -3.49 58.16 27.41
N PRO A 624 -2.25 58.06 27.98
CA PRO A 624 -0.94 57.84 27.33
C PRO A 624 0.12 56.98 28.09
N THR A 625 1.26 56.77 27.41
CA THR A 625 2.67 56.59 27.86
C THR A 625 3.05 56.30 29.33
N MET A 626 4.10 55.47 29.48
CA MET A 626 5.30 55.85 30.26
C MET A 626 6.59 55.58 29.45
N THR A 627 7.66 56.30 29.79
CA THR A 627 8.96 56.35 29.07
C THR A 627 10.10 55.63 29.80
N PRO A 628 11.16 55.18 29.10
CA PRO A 628 12.33 54.57 29.73
C PRO A 628 13.24 55.59 30.43
N THR A 629 14.00 55.14 31.42
CA THR A 629 15.03 55.92 32.16
C THR A 629 16.37 55.17 32.20
N ASN A 630 17.48 55.91 32.37
CA ASN A 630 18.84 55.44 32.12
C ASN A 630 19.71 55.26 33.38
N HIS A 631 20.74 54.41 33.23
CA HIS A 631 22.08 54.50 33.87
C HIS A 631 22.25 54.03 35.35
N PRO A 632 23.50 53.71 35.82
CA PRO A 632 23.79 52.30 36.18
C PRO A 632 24.55 52.05 37.51
N THR A 633 24.70 50.77 37.89
CA THR A 633 25.53 50.32 39.04
C THR A 633 26.35 49.03 38.78
N LEU A 634 27.48 49.22 38.07
CA LEU A 634 28.84 48.72 38.38
C LEU A 634 29.12 47.42 39.20
N ILE A 635 30.01 46.57 38.63
CA ILE A 635 31.05 45.72 39.30
C ILE A 635 30.49 44.36 39.86
N PRO A 636 31.21 43.20 39.85
CA PRO A 636 30.86 42.16 38.87
C PRO A 636 30.72 40.73 39.46
N THR A 637 30.55 39.74 38.59
CA THR A 637 30.82 38.32 38.90
C THR A 637 31.56 37.68 37.72
N PRO A 638 32.67 36.94 37.93
CA PRO A 638 33.43 36.36 36.83
C PRO A 638 32.58 35.31 36.10
N SER A 639 32.44 35.46 34.78
CA SER A 639 31.78 34.44 33.95
C SER A 639 32.63 33.16 33.93
N PRO A 640 32.02 31.96 34.03
CA PRO A 640 32.76 30.71 34.02
C PRO A 640 33.31 30.43 32.62
N THR A 641 34.62 30.59 32.44
CA THR A 641 35.32 30.27 31.18
C THR A 641 35.36 28.75 30.95
N LYS A 642 34.28 28.18 30.42
CA LYS A 642 34.38 27.03 29.53
C LYS A 642 34.30 27.53 28.09
N LEU A 643 35.44 27.45 27.40
CA LEU A 643 35.48 27.37 25.95
C LEU A 643 34.43 26.34 25.49
N PRO A 644 33.60 26.62 24.47
CA PRO A 644 32.73 25.59 23.94
C PRO A 644 33.60 24.41 23.50
N THR A 645 33.40 23.25 24.13
CA THR A 645 33.92 21.98 23.62
C THR A 645 33.47 21.89 22.16
N PRO A 646 34.36 21.56 21.19
CA PRO A 646 33.92 21.39 19.82
C PRO A 646 32.74 20.41 19.80
N SER A 647 31.68 20.79 19.08
CA SER A 647 30.51 19.90 18.89
C SER A 647 31.02 18.53 18.48
N PRO A 648 30.51 17.42 19.07
CA PRO A 648 31.03 16.10 18.76
C PRO A 648 31.03 15.91 17.25
N THR A 649 32.21 15.63 16.69
CA THR A 649 32.37 15.28 15.27
C THR A 649 31.34 14.19 14.99
N PRO A 650 30.47 14.35 13.96
CA PRO A 650 29.44 13.36 13.68
C PRO A 650 30.12 12.01 13.48
N GLU A 651 29.85 11.09 14.39
CA GLU A 651 30.48 9.78 14.42
C GLU A 651 30.13 9.06 13.11
N ALA A 652 31.15 8.50 12.45
CA ALA A 652 30.97 7.88 11.15
C ALA A 652 29.87 6.81 11.24
N PRO A 653 28.93 6.73 10.29
CA PRO A 653 27.77 5.86 10.39
C PRO A 653 28.24 4.41 10.57
N VAL A 654 28.05 3.89 11.78
CA VAL A 654 28.59 2.59 12.19
C VAL A 654 27.89 1.51 11.35
N LEU A 655 28.65 0.57 10.81
CA LEU A 655 28.10 -0.38 9.83
C LEU A 655 27.32 -1.49 10.52
N GLU A 656 26.06 -1.16 10.84
CA GLU A 656 25.10 -2.04 11.49
C GLU A 656 24.50 -3.02 10.49
N THR A 657 24.79 -4.30 10.70
CA THR A 657 24.23 -5.42 9.92
C THR A 657 23.23 -6.17 10.77
N THR A 658 21.97 -6.24 10.36
CA THR A 658 20.93 -6.99 11.09
C THR A 658 21.24 -8.49 11.06
N ILE A 659 21.37 -9.09 12.24
CA ILE A 659 21.59 -10.55 12.45
C ILE A 659 20.25 -11.28 12.47
N PHE A 660 19.23 -10.69 13.11
CA PHE A 660 17.83 -11.10 12.99
C PHE A 660 16.90 -9.90 13.15
N THR A 661 15.69 -10.02 12.60
CA THR A 661 14.64 -9.00 12.55
C THR A 661 13.50 -9.31 13.52
N ASN A 662 12.52 -8.39 13.68
CA ASN A 662 11.29 -8.74 14.38
C ASN A 662 10.46 -9.82 13.65
N GLN A 663 10.65 -10.05 12.34
CA GLN A 663 9.97 -11.15 11.63
C GLN A 663 10.37 -12.52 12.19
N ASP A 664 11.62 -12.66 12.65
CA ASP A 664 12.15 -13.84 13.33
C ASP A 664 11.59 -14.03 14.76
N PHE A 665 11.00 -12.99 15.33
CA PHE A 665 10.39 -12.98 16.66
C PHE A 665 8.88 -13.30 16.60
N GLU A 666 8.16 -12.65 15.69
CA GLU A 666 6.70 -12.67 15.63
C GLU A 666 6.11 -14.01 15.19
N VAL A 667 6.76 -14.69 14.25
CA VAL A 667 6.24 -15.92 13.64
C VAL A 667 6.52 -17.13 14.55
N ASN A 668 5.80 -17.18 15.68
CA ASN A 668 5.85 -18.24 16.69
C ASN A 668 7.25 -18.46 17.33
N PHE A 669 7.95 -17.39 17.74
CA PHE A 669 9.37 -17.40 18.14
C PHE A 669 10.36 -17.68 16.98
N GLY A 670 9.85 -17.92 15.75
CA GLY A 670 10.65 -18.19 14.56
C GLY A 670 11.53 -19.44 14.69
N ASN A 671 12.60 -19.46 13.88
CA ASN A 671 13.69 -20.44 14.02
C ASN A 671 14.76 -19.98 15.03
N VAL A 672 14.64 -18.75 15.55
CA VAL A 672 15.70 -18.06 16.29
C VAL A 672 15.47 -18.08 17.80
N PHE A 673 14.23 -17.94 18.28
CA PHE A 673 13.96 -17.87 19.72
C PHE A 673 13.42 -19.18 20.29
N ILE A 674 13.73 -19.44 21.56
CA ILE A 674 13.32 -20.63 22.29
C ILE A 674 12.69 -20.20 23.61
N SER A 675 11.45 -20.65 23.87
CA SER A 675 10.80 -20.48 25.17
C SER A 675 11.53 -21.29 26.25
N GLY A 676 11.94 -20.63 27.34
CA GLY A 676 12.57 -21.24 28.50
C GLY A 676 11.62 -22.02 29.42
N GLY A 677 10.43 -22.40 28.96
CA GLY A 677 9.45 -23.20 29.70
C GLY A 677 8.13 -22.49 29.97
N LYS A 678 7.29 -23.12 30.79
CA LYS A 678 5.84 -22.83 30.96
C LYS A 678 5.46 -21.37 31.20
N ASP A 679 6.34 -20.57 31.79
CA ASP A 679 6.08 -19.17 32.11
C ASP A 679 6.57 -18.16 31.06
N CYS A 680 7.39 -18.58 30.10
CA CYS A 680 7.77 -17.80 28.92
C CYS A 680 6.82 -18.10 27.76
N ALA A 681 5.95 -17.17 27.40
CA ALA A 681 4.90 -17.40 26.40
C ALA A 681 4.59 -16.16 25.56
N ARG A 682 4.30 -16.35 24.26
CA ARG A 682 3.72 -15.31 23.41
C ARG A 682 2.28 -15.05 23.87
N VAL A 683 1.93 -13.79 24.11
CA VAL A 683 0.60 -13.36 24.55
C VAL A 683 0.21 -12.06 23.84
N LEU A 684 -1.09 -11.76 23.80
CA LEU A 684 -1.59 -10.43 23.45
C LEU A 684 -1.63 -9.56 24.72
N PHE A 685 -0.97 -8.40 24.70
CA PHE A 685 -0.97 -7.41 25.79
C PHE A 685 -0.97 -6.00 25.20
N SER A 686 -1.85 -5.12 25.68
CA SER A 686 -2.01 -3.76 25.12
C SER A 686 -2.25 -3.74 23.60
N ASN A 687 -3.11 -4.65 23.11
CA ASN A 687 -3.39 -4.91 21.67
C ASN A 687 -2.16 -5.28 20.81
N ARG A 688 -1.05 -5.67 21.43
CA ARG A 688 0.21 -6.02 20.77
C ARG A 688 0.61 -7.44 21.16
N TYR A 689 1.04 -8.26 20.20
CA TYR A 689 1.66 -9.53 20.55
C TYR A 689 3.03 -9.27 21.17
N CYS A 690 3.44 -10.10 22.12
CA CYS A 690 4.69 -9.93 22.85
C CYS A 690 5.08 -11.23 23.57
N ILE A 691 6.34 -11.39 23.94
CA ILE A 691 6.77 -12.46 24.84
C ILE A 691 6.66 -11.98 26.28
N ARG A 692 5.79 -12.66 27.03
CA ARG A 692 5.64 -12.47 28.48
C ARG A 692 6.59 -13.39 29.24
N LEU A 693 7.39 -12.79 30.11
CA LEU A 693 8.21 -13.43 31.13
C LEU A 693 7.62 -13.15 32.53
N ARG A 694 7.61 -14.16 33.40
CA ARG A 694 7.16 -14.11 34.81
C ARG A 694 7.78 -15.31 35.54
N ASN A 695 8.20 -15.25 36.80
CA ASN A 695 8.80 -16.45 37.46
C ASN A 695 7.87 -17.06 38.53
N ASN A 696 6.63 -17.40 38.17
CA ASN A 696 5.61 -17.81 39.15
C ASN A 696 5.45 -19.33 39.31
N SER A 697 6.14 -20.16 38.51
CA SER A 697 6.22 -21.61 38.69
C SER A 697 7.49 -22.09 39.41
N ASN A 698 8.30 -21.18 39.97
CA ASN A 698 9.65 -21.44 40.50
C ASN A 698 10.62 -22.10 39.49
N VAL A 699 10.37 -21.96 38.18
CA VAL A 699 11.26 -22.41 37.10
C VAL A 699 11.65 -21.18 36.27
N GLN A 700 12.93 -21.06 35.94
CA GLN A 700 13.57 -19.86 35.42
C GLN A 700 12.98 -19.35 34.08
N SER A 701 11.93 -18.53 34.15
CA SER A 701 11.34 -17.90 32.95
C SER A 701 12.34 -16.99 32.24
N SER A 702 12.83 -17.49 31.11
CA SER A 702 13.70 -16.79 30.18
C SER A 702 13.17 -17.01 28.77
N MET A 703 13.43 -16.08 27.87
CA MET A 703 13.45 -16.33 26.43
C MET A 703 14.91 -16.46 26.02
N PHE A 704 15.25 -17.48 25.25
CA PHE A 704 16.60 -17.73 24.72
C PHE A 704 16.62 -17.51 23.21
N THR A 705 17.81 -17.37 22.62
CA THR A 705 18.02 -17.62 21.18
C THR A 705 18.70 -18.97 20.94
N THR A 706 18.64 -19.45 19.71
CA THR A 706 19.63 -20.38 19.15
C THR A 706 21.03 -19.72 19.11
N ALA A 707 22.04 -20.49 18.72
CA ALA A 707 23.38 -19.95 18.49
C ALA A 707 23.36 -19.00 17.26
N LEU A 708 23.49 -17.71 17.53
CA LEU A 708 23.59 -16.64 16.53
C LEU A 708 25.04 -16.55 16.07
N SER A 709 25.31 -16.48 14.76
CA SER A 709 26.67 -16.17 14.30
C SER A 709 26.97 -14.68 14.52
N VAL A 710 28.11 -14.42 15.16
CA VAL A 710 28.65 -13.06 15.38
C VAL A 710 30.08 -12.91 14.85
N ALA A 711 30.52 -13.88 14.04
CA ALA A 711 31.79 -13.82 13.33
C ALA A 711 31.82 -12.59 12.42
N GLY A 712 32.85 -11.75 12.58
CA GLY A 712 32.99 -10.48 11.87
C GLY A 712 32.80 -9.26 12.79
N TYR A 713 31.74 -9.22 13.60
CA TYR A 713 31.33 -8.01 14.33
C TYR A 713 32.20 -7.68 15.56
N ASN A 714 32.57 -6.42 15.73
CA ASN A 714 33.39 -5.94 16.85
C ASN A 714 32.57 -5.51 18.07
N ALA A 715 31.34 -5.06 17.86
CA ALA A 715 30.34 -4.87 18.92
C ALA A 715 28.97 -5.43 18.47
N LEU A 716 28.01 -5.49 19.39
CA LEU A 716 26.66 -5.98 19.13
C LEU A 716 25.65 -5.04 19.79
N ARG A 717 24.46 -4.87 19.20
CA ARG A 717 23.33 -4.13 19.82
C ARG A 717 22.04 -4.93 19.71
N LEU A 718 21.34 -5.07 20.83
CA LEU A 718 19.98 -5.63 20.89
C LEU A 718 19.00 -4.49 21.16
N GLU A 719 18.09 -4.23 20.23
CA GLU A 719 16.97 -3.32 20.40
C GLU A 719 15.69 -4.09 20.68
N PHE A 720 14.85 -3.54 21.56
CA PHE A 720 13.51 -4.08 21.80
C PHE A 720 12.62 -3.06 22.50
N ASP A 721 11.32 -3.21 22.34
CA ASP A 721 10.31 -2.55 23.16
C ASP A 721 10.00 -3.44 24.37
N TYR A 722 9.80 -2.85 25.55
CA TYR A 722 9.38 -3.60 26.73
C TYR A 722 8.42 -2.83 27.63
N ASN A 723 7.58 -3.57 28.37
CA ASN A 723 6.80 -3.07 29.50
C ASN A 723 7.11 -4.00 30.69
N SER A 724 7.52 -3.45 31.83
CA SER A 724 7.96 -4.31 32.95
C SER A 724 7.76 -3.69 34.33
N ALA A 725 7.12 -4.47 35.21
CA ALA A 725 6.92 -4.15 36.63
C ALA A 725 8.07 -4.61 37.54
N SER A 726 9.15 -5.20 36.99
CA SER A 726 10.44 -5.34 37.70
C SER A 726 11.62 -5.22 36.76
N THR A 727 12.81 -4.95 37.32
CA THR A 727 14.08 -5.10 36.58
C THR A 727 14.21 -6.53 36.02
N PHE A 728 14.71 -6.65 34.80
CA PHE A 728 15.01 -7.94 34.16
C PHE A 728 16.40 -7.88 33.53
N LEU A 729 17.01 -9.04 33.23
CA LEU A 729 18.35 -9.11 32.68
C LEU A 729 18.32 -9.44 31.19
N VAL A 730 19.23 -8.81 30.45
CA VAL A 730 19.72 -9.27 29.15
C VAL A 730 21.08 -9.91 29.39
N GLU A 731 21.22 -11.17 29.01
CA GLU A 731 22.39 -12.01 29.28
C GLU A 731 22.82 -12.74 28.00
N TRP A 732 24.09 -13.09 27.88
CA TRP A 732 24.64 -13.83 26.73
C TRP A 732 25.67 -14.88 27.16
N LYS A 733 26.00 -15.81 26.27
CA LYS A 733 27.16 -16.71 26.43
C LYS A 733 27.75 -17.10 25.07
N VAL A 734 29.01 -17.50 25.07
CA VAL A 734 29.56 -18.36 24.01
C VAL A 734 28.92 -19.76 24.14
N HIS A 735 28.80 -20.51 23.05
CA HIS A 735 28.29 -21.87 23.10
C HIS A 735 29.08 -22.75 24.09
N ASN A 736 28.37 -23.51 24.93
CA ASN A 736 28.88 -24.25 26.10
C ASN A 736 29.61 -23.41 27.19
N GLY A 737 29.58 -22.08 27.12
CA GLY A 737 30.08 -21.17 28.16
C GLY A 737 29.06 -20.82 29.26
N SER A 738 29.53 -20.10 30.28
CA SER A 738 28.69 -19.51 31.33
C SER A 738 27.95 -18.26 30.84
N TRP A 739 26.79 -17.97 31.43
CA TRP A 739 26.02 -16.76 31.15
C TRP A 739 26.66 -15.51 31.78
N VAL A 740 26.77 -14.45 31.00
CA VAL A 740 27.28 -13.13 31.36
C VAL A 740 26.14 -12.10 31.23
N VAL A 741 26.00 -11.20 32.19
CA VAL A 741 25.00 -10.12 32.14
C VAL A 741 25.51 -9.00 31.24
N ALA A 742 24.75 -8.63 30.20
CA ALA A 742 25.01 -7.45 29.38
C ALA A 742 24.31 -6.20 29.94
N ALA A 743 23.07 -6.34 30.41
CA ALA A 743 22.35 -5.26 31.06
C ALA A 743 21.35 -5.77 32.11
N ALA A 744 21.12 -4.94 33.14
CA ALA A 744 19.95 -5.01 33.99
C ALA A 744 19.01 -3.86 33.59
N VAL A 745 17.94 -4.18 32.87
CA VAL A 745 17.00 -3.20 32.33
C VAL A 745 15.91 -2.91 33.36
N ALA A 746 15.78 -1.62 33.72
CA ALA A 746 14.90 -1.14 34.79
C ALA A 746 13.40 -1.21 34.44
N THR A 747 12.54 -0.91 35.42
CA THR A 747 11.08 -0.87 35.24
C THR A 747 10.64 0.15 34.18
N ALA A 748 9.50 -0.12 33.56
CA ALA A 748 8.80 0.80 32.68
C ALA A 748 7.32 0.83 33.10
N GLU A 749 6.96 1.83 33.91
CA GLU A 749 5.67 1.87 34.62
C GLU A 749 4.53 2.47 33.77
N THR A 750 4.82 2.96 32.57
CA THR A 750 3.85 3.57 31.65
C THR A 750 4.06 3.13 30.19
N GLY A 751 3.41 2.02 29.80
CA GLY A 751 3.38 1.55 28.41
C GLY A 751 4.64 0.77 27.96
N PHE A 752 4.76 0.52 26.65
CA PHE A 752 5.96 -0.07 26.05
C PHE A 752 7.01 1.02 25.79
N VAL A 753 8.22 0.82 26.30
CA VAL A 753 9.38 1.71 26.13
C VAL A 753 10.41 1.02 25.25
N ARG A 754 10.93 1.71 24.22
CA ARG A 754 12.06 1.21 23.42
C ARG A 754 13.35 1.35 24.22
N THR A 755 14.15 0.28 24.23
CA THR A 755 15.50 0.29 24.78
C THR A 755 16.49 -0.32 23.80
N ASN A 756 17.77 -0.08 24.05
CA ASN A 756 18.85 -0.82 23.41
C ASN A 756 19.85 -1.30 24.48
N VAL A 757 20.42 -2.48 24.25
CA VAL A 757 21.52 -3.04 25.03
C VAL A 757 22.69 -3.24 24.09
N SER A 758 23.72 -2.43 24.29
CA SER A 758 25.01 -2.59 23.62
C SER A 758 25.87 -3.59 24.40
N PHE A 759 26.57 -4.46 23.69
CA PHE A 759 27.49 -5.44 24.26
C PHE A 759 28.90 -4.90 24.04
N GLU A 760 29.61 -4.59 25.12
CA GLU A 760 30.98 -4.07 25.07
C GLU A 760 31.95 -5.09 24.41
N SER A 761 33.06 -4.57 23.87
CA SER A 761 34.06 -5.37 23.16
C SER A 761 34.58 -6.56 23.98
N TRP A 762 35.03 -7.62 23.30
CA TRP A 762 35.30 -8.98 23.81
C TRP A 762 36.49 -9.14 24.80
N VAL A 763 36.62 -8.25 25.79
CA VAL A 763 37.74 -8.20 26.75
C VAL A 763 37.81 -9.48 27.58
N GLY A 764 38.87 -10.28 27.36
CA GLY A 764 39.22 -11.43 28.20
C GLY A 764 38.54 -12.77 27.86
N GLN A 765 37.70 -12.84 26.82
CA GLN A 765 37.10 -14.11 26.35
C GLN A 765 37.58 -14.55 24.96
N GLY A 766 38.12 -13.62 24.16
CA GLY A 766 38.35 -13.84 22.73
C GLY A 766 37.07 -13.66 21.92
N LYS A 767 37.21 -13.26 20.65
CA LYS A 767 36.08 -12.96 19.76
C LYS A 767 35.41 -14.28 19.29
N PRO A 768 34.17 -14.58 19.70
CA PRO A 768 33.51 -15.84 19.37
C PRO A 768 32.96 -15.84 17.95
N GLY A 769 32.85 -17.02 17.33
CA GLY A 769 32.13 -17.18 16.06
C GLY A 769 30.61 -17.16 16.20
N SER A 770 30.10 -17.50 17.40
CA SER A 770 28.67 -17.54 17.71
C SER A 770 28.38 -17.39 19.21
N ILE A 771 27.24 -16.79 19.54
CA ILE A 771 26.73 -16.64 20.92
C ILE A 771 25.27 -17.07 21.03
N GLU A 772 24.81 -17.36 22.25
CA GLU A 772 23.40 -17.50 22.59
C GLU A 772 23.00 -16.32 23.49
N LEU A 773 21.87 -15.67 23.21
CA LEU A 773 21.29 -14.61 24.03
C LEU A 773 20.18 -15.16 24.94
N ARG A 774 19.88 -14.46 26.03
CA ARG A 774 18.60 -14.60 26.74
C ARG A 774 18.12 -13.28 27.36
N ILE A 775 16.80 -13.17 27.48
CA ILE A 775 16.14 -12.14 28.29
C ILE A 775 15.40 -12.87 29.43
N ARG A 776 15.62 -12.44 30.68
CA ARG A 776 15.22 -13.20 31.88
C ARG A 776 14.66 -12.31 32.99
N SER A 777 13.49 -12.68 33.52
CA SER A 777 12.93 -12.00 34.71
C SER A 777 13.76 -12.31 35.97
N THR A 778 13.90 -11.31 36.85
CA THR A 778 14.60 -11.46 38.14
C THR A 778 13.68 -11.81 39.31
N THR A 779 12.35 -11.64 39.18
CA THR A 779 11.40 -11.76 40.31
C THR A 779 10.22 -12.69 40.05
N ASN A 780 9.71 -13.31 41.12
CA ASN A 780 8.67 -14.35 41.04
C ASN A 780 7.22 -13.82 40.96
N LYS A 781 7.03 -12.49 40.94
CA LYS A 781 5.70 -11.85 41.00
C LYS A 781 5.45 -10.79 39.94
N ALA A 782 6.47 -10.09 39.47
CA ALA A 782 6.30 -9.12 38.39
C ALA A 782 6.27 -9.80 37.02
N VAL A 783 5.67 -9.10 36.07
CA VAL A 783 5.56 -9.53 34.67
C VAL A 783 6.36 -8.55 33.82
N THR A 784 7.09 -9.11 32.85
CA THR A 784 7.84 -8.39 31.82
C THR A 784 7.28 -8.81 30.47
N TYR A 785 6.89 -7.85 29.64
CA TYR A 785 6.51 -8.05 28.24
C TYR A 785 7.62 -7.48 27.36
N VAL A 786 8.04 -8.24 26.35
CA VAL A 786 9.10 -7.87 25.39
C VAL A 786 8.59 -8.06 23.97
N ASP A 787 8.86 -7.12 23.08
CA ASP A 787 8.45 -7.16 21.68
C ASP A 787 9.31 -6.26 20.76
N ASN A 788 9.13 -6.29 19.43
CA ASN A 788 9.99 -5.59 18.45
C ASN A 788 11.48 -5.89 18.64
N VAL A 789 11.86 -7.17 18.79
CA VAL A 789 13.25 -7.54 19.09
C VAL A 789 14.08 -7.57 17.80
N LEU A 790 15.08 -6.69 17.71
CA LEU A 790 16.04 -6.62 16.60
C LEU A 790 17.46 -6.77 17.14
N PHE A 791 18.34 -7.46 16.41
CA PHE A 791 19.73 -7.63 16.82
C PHE A 791 20.69 -7.30 15.68
N TYR A 792 21.69 -6.50 15.98
CA TYR A 792 22.62 -5.93 15.01
C TYR A 792 24.06 -6.30 15.37
N GLY A 793 24.77 -6.76 14.34
CA GLY A 793 26.22 -6.85 14.32
C GLY A 793 26.81 -5.51 13.91
N ILE A 794 27.73 -4.98 14.72
CA ILE A 794 28.45 -3.74 14.43
C ILE A 794 29.85 -4.13 13.99
N ALA A 795 30.16 -3.91 12.71
CA ALA A 795 31.44 -4.30 12.10
C ALA A 795 32.60 -3.40 12.55
#